data_AF-A0AAP3HEM7-F1
#
_entry.id   AF-A0AAP3HEM7-F1
#
_cell.length_a   1.000
_cell.length_b   1.000
_cell.length_c   1.000
_cell.angle_alpha   90.00
_cell.angle_beta   90.00
_cell.angle_gamma   90.00
#
_symmetry.space_group_name_H-M   'P 1'
#
loop_
_entity.id
_entity.type
_entity.pdbx_description
1 polymer ?
#
loop_
_entity_poly.entity_id
_entity_poly.type
_entity_poly.pdbx_seq_one_letter_code
_entity_poly.pdbx_strand_id
1 'polypeptide(L)'
;MSKFSLHLSEVIGMGKTTTPEINQLNKYIIDKKSIKLANDLWIRSVPLKDTPAEKYIVGTRKIPIDVAEKLQIRSLKGPIGIPEFDKNKPYNDYVVVPVYNLDDELVGLQIIQIDPAGNKATNPKNSDFFCKKYLGPTKPLREGKAAVINKTDNVNVVFIAEGVETAASVASLHEVRNNYSVLASMGVSELPATLAYVKTHYPPGATVVLLKDHDDPVENPFANSEFDKAKKAFVDAGYRVIVKEPPTVKEDWNDVLAKGGVNELERQLNLNNPILCLPDIPARNCKVTPHFKSLYVDLLKNEKLAEEQAICALLDKVIGQLIDKLNKTQSSEDFHKIIKEIDEVVRTTEGVRTLLSETKNIPYQLRGLRRALKELKSLEDSRRDSLRDNEAIDFSTDPQTNSNGDLFKAYTYVMRHCLKHLQSLKPSDIFDLKKHSEILGFYEKRLNAIDNEIKRIPQLIAEFSGDDEIVGEIVIKQQKDKLKSLKLERRLYAQEFHEMKQQLCLLRTAHPKGNTPYANYYEQFVENANSIMMKGKTQTKAIREELTGVWANKKQDLQEYYKKRIEAARQNFVSERKKAIPPLIEYLEGLKAIVKKRSEEIDKKALLPESRNYQVRYLQAMEELSQSEGVDKILQDWLNNLENFKTISPLIYYPPKEGETVDVVELIDYDSDGEETLDELCKEIFVDKERLLETPMNVHDKGKKKREGKEGDSDPHVGVSTPVLSGPSHLAEELMQSIQPSSLKTSDPQLYLTIKDFSERLAVSLYKSFEVISPESGERQEFDGLAFRKKRPTIIERKTNDGTGPGLFQRNFCQQKIVSKHDFVLKNVIAELKTQSHPEEYVDIDVPDYLSWYSKNFTTEMQERLVNAAKSTVIKALQNLTFEFNVNRPKAYSATDYRGLFFNRGLIPGGVSLRFSSLGKGNEEIAHQHMDKISEERTAKRESEIHFI
;
A
#
# COMPACT_ATOMS: atom_id res chain seq x y z
N MET A 1 -28.44 -26.32 12.38
CA MET A 1 -27.03 -26.41 11.92
C MET A 1 -27.00 -26.08 10.44
N SER A 2 -26.33 -25.00 10.02
CA SER A 2 -26.31 -24.57 8.61
C SER A 2 -25.10 -25.14 7.88
N LYS A 3 -25.32 -25.83 6.75
CA LYS A 3 -24.25 -26.35 5.88
C LYS A 3 -23.68 -25.22 5.02
N PHE A 4 -22.65 -24.54 5.50
CA PHE A 4 -21.78 -23.69 4.67
C PHE A 4 -20.37 -24.29 4.58
N SER A 5 -20.23 -25.25 3.66
CA SER A 5 -18.93 -25.73 3.17
C SER A 5 -18.66 -25.10 1.81
N LEU A 6 -18.24 -23.82 1.80
CA LEU A 6 -17.64 -23.20 0.62
C LEU A 6 -16.21 -23.73 0.51
N HIS A 7 -15.87 -24.35 -0.63
CA HIS A 7 -14.59 -25.03 -0.79
C HIS A 7 -13.44 -24.02 -0.91
N LEU A 8 -12.23 -24.41 -0.47
CA LEU A 8 -11.01 -23.61 -0.66
C LEU A 8 -10.80 -23.19 -2.13
N SER A 9 -11.23 -24.03 -3.08
CA SER A 9 -11.18 -23.78 -4.52
C SER A 9 -12.01 -22.57 -4.99
N GLU A 10 -13.07 -22.20 -4.28
CA GLU A 10 -13.86 -20.99 -4.61
C GLU A 10 -13.15 -19.70 -4.20
N VAL A 11 -12.18 -19.80 -3.28
CA VAL A 11 -11.33 -18.67 -2.85
C VAL A 11 -10.06 -18.57 -3.68
N ILE A 12 -9.53 -19.68 -4.21
CA ILE A 12 -8.40 -19.70 -5.16
C ILE A 12 -8.74 -18.96 -6.48
N GLY A 13 -10.03 -18.72 -6.77
CA GLY A 13 -10.50 -17.83 -7.83
C GLY A 13 -10.23 -16.32 -7.61
N MET A 14 -9.59 -15.92 -6.51
CA MET A 14 -9.15 -14.54 -6.27
C MET A 14 -7.90 -14.19 -7.11
N GLY A 15 -8.09 -13.98 -8.42
CA GLY A 15 -7.07 -13.36 -9.26
C GLY A 15 -6.65 -11.97 -8.74
N LYS A 16 -5.41 -11.55 -9.05
CA LYS A 16 -4.82 -10.26 -8.62
C LYS A 16 -5.83 -9.11 -8.79
N THR A 17 -6.28 -8.54 -7.67
CA THR A 17 -7.19 -7.38 -7.68
C THR A 17 -6.42 -6.08 -7.90
N THR A 18 -7.15 -5.01 -8.23
CA THR A 18 -6.59 -3.75 -8.74
C THR A 18 -5.81 -2.90 -7.73
N THR A 19 -5.89 -3.17 -6.42
CA THR A 19 -5.16 -2.41 -5.38
C THR A 19 -4.42 -3.31 -4.39
N PRO A 20 -3.24 -2.90 -3.86
CA PRO A 20 -2.49 -3.67 -2.86
C PRO A 20 -3.30 -3.98 -1.60
N GLU A 21 -4.11 -3.03 -1.12
CA GLU A 21 -4.87 -3.15 0.12
C GLU A 21 -5.98 -4.22 0.03
N ILE A 22 -6.69 -4.29 -1.11
CA ILE A 22 -7.69 -5.33 -1.33
C ILE A 22 -7.00 -6.71 -1.39
N ASN A 23 -5.82 -6.81 -2.01
CA ASN A 23 -5.04 -8.05 -2.01
C ASN A 23 -4.59 -8.43 -0.58
N GLN A 24 -4.17 -7.47 0.25
CA GLN A 24 -3.80 -7.69 1.65
C GLN A 24 -4.99 -8.15 2.50
N LEU A 25 -6.16 -7.52 2.34
CA LEU A 25 -7.40 -7.92 3.01
C LEU A 25 -7.83 -9.34 2.61
N ASN A 26 -7.80 -9.64 1.31
CA ASN A 26 -8.14 -10.96 0.79
C ASN A 26 -7.22 -12.04 1.36
N LYS A 27 -5.91 -11.75 1.45
CA LYS A 27 -4.94 -12.64 2.11
C LYS A 27 -5.30 -12.87 3.59
N TYR A 28 -5.59 -11.81 4.35
CA TYR A 28 -5.98 -11.93 5.76
C TYR A 28 -7.24 -12.81 5.95
N ILE A 29 -8.21 -12.71 5.04
CA ILE A 29 -9.41 -13.56 5.03
C ILE A 29 -9.06 -15.03 4.73
N ILE A 30 -8.13 -15.29 3.79
CA ILE A 30 -7.61 -16.63 3.49
C ILE A 30 -6.89 -17.22 4.70
N ASP A 31 -6.05 -16.43 5.36
CA ASP A 31 -5.29 -16.82 6.55
C ASP A 31 -6.25 -17.19 7.70
N LYS A 32 -7.26 -16.36 8.00
CA LYS A 32 -8.30 -16.68 9.01
C LYS A 32 -9.11 -17.94 8.68
N LYS A 33 -9.45 -18.18 7.41
CA LYS A 33 -10.10 -19.43 6.98
C LYS A 33 -9.19 -20.65 7.16
N SER A 34 -7.89 -20.49 6.89
CA SER A 34 -6.89 -21.55 7.02
C SER A 34 -6.64 -21.92 8.48
N ILE A 35 -6.52 -20.92 9.37
CA ILE A 35 -6.46 -21.12 10.83
C ILE A 35 -7.69 -21.89 11.32
N LYS A 36 -8.89 -21.50 10.87
CA LYS A 36 -10.13 -22.20 11.25
C LYS A 36 -10.11 -23.67 10.81
N LEU A 37 -9.76 -23.95 9.55
CA LEU A 37 -9.66 -25.32 9.06
C LEU A 37 -8.61 -26.13 9.83
N ALA A 38 -7.47 -25.53 10.17
CA ALA A 38 -6.44 -26.19 10.99
C ALA A 38 -6.98 -26.57 12.38
N ASN A 39 -7.73 -25.68 13.04
CA ASN A 39 -8.38 -25.97 14.32
C ASN A 39 -9.44 -27.08 14.19
N ASP A 40 -10.33 -26.99 13.18
CA ASP A 40 -11.37 -27.99 12.92
C ASP A 40 -10.74 -29.39 12.65
N LEU A 41 -9.64 -29.47 11.90
CA LEU A 41 -8.91 -30.72 11.63
C LEU A 41 -8.14 -31.24 12.85
N TRP A 42 -7.58 -30.37 13.69
CA TRP A 42 -6.92 -30.78 14.93
C TRP A 42 -7.90 -31.37 15.93
N ILE A 43 -9.08 -30.77 16.08
CA ILE A 43 -10.19 -31.30 16.91
C ILE A 43 -10.67 -32.65 16.39
N ARG A 44 -10.67 -32.85 15.06
CA ARG A 44 -11.05 -34.11 14.40
C ARG A 44 -9.96 -35.21 14.44
N SER A 45 -8.73 -34.85 14.81
CA SER A 45 -7.60 -35.79 14.87
C SER A 45 -7.63 -36.61 16.17
N VAL A 46 -7.07 -37.83 16.10
CA VAL A 46 -7.05 -38.81 17.19
C VAL A 46 -5.60 -39.12 17.61
N PRO A 47 -5.35 -39.66 18.83
CA PRO A 47 -4.04 -40.19 19.20
C PRO A 47 -3.49 -41.19 18.18
N LEU A 48 -2.17 -41.38 18.15
CA LEU A 48 -1.53 -42.23 17.14
C LEU A 48 -1.92 -43.71 17.25
N LYS A 49 -2.14 -44.20 18.47
CA LYS A 49 -2.35 -45.63 18.78
C LYS A 49 -3.44 -46.30 17.93
N ASP A 50 -3.12 -47.49 17.42
CA ASP A 50 -3.99 -48.33 16.57
C ASP A 50 -4.35 -47.67 15.21
N THR A 51 -3.56 -46.70 14.72
CA THR A 51 -3.80 -46.00 13.45
C THR A 51 -2.70 -46.22 12.40
N PRO A 52 -2.97 -45.95 11.10
CA PRO A 52 -1.92 -45.93 10.08
C PRO A 52 -0.80 -44.91 10.35
N ALA A 53 -1.08 -43.84 11.10
CA ALA A 53 -0.09 -42.84 11.48
C ALA A 53 0.93 -43.38 12.51
N GLU A 54 0.51 -44.28 13.41
CA GLU A 54 1.44 -45.02 14.29
C GLU A 54 2.35 -45.94 13.47
N LYS A 55 1.86 -46.60 12.42
CA LYS A 55 2.73 -47.37 11.52
C LYS A 55 3.81 -46.49 10.88
N TYR A 56 3.49 -45.24 10.53
CA TYR A 56 4.49 -44.30 10.02
C TYR A 56 5.48 -43.83 11.09
N ILE A 57 5.00 -43.41 12.26
CA ILE A 57 5.84 -42.86 13.34
C ILE A 57 6.70 -43.95 14.01
N VAL A 58 6.09 -45.06 14.40
CA VAL A 58 6.76 -46.17 15.11
C VAL A 58 7.36 -47.18 14.15
N GLY A 59 6.58 -47.62 13.14
CA GLY A 59 7.00 -48.65 12.20
C GLY A 59 8.09 -48.17 11.21
N THR A 60 7.89 -47.01 10.61
CA THR A 60 8.78 -46.48 9.54
C THR A 60 9.86 -45.54 10.10
N ARG A 61 9.50 -44.57 10.96
CA ARG A 61 10.47 -43.62 11.57
C ARG A 61 11.16 -44.15 12.84
N LYS A 62 10.82 -45.37 13.30
CA LYS A 62 11.42 -46.05 14.46
C LYS A 62 11.40 -45.27 15.78
N ILE A 63 10.49 -44.30 15.91
CA ILE A 63 10.26 -43.60 17.18
C ILE A 63 9.65 -44.60 18.16
N PRO A 64 10.21 -44.81 19.37
CA PRO A 64 9.67 -45.76 20.35
C PRO A 64 8.21 -45.48 20.67
N ILE A 65 7.40 -46.53 20.86
CA ILE A 65 5.95 -46.38 21.06
C ILE A 65 5.62 -45.55 22.32
N ASP A 66 6.37 -45.71 23.41
CA ASP A 66 6.22 -44.94 24.65
C ASP A 66 6.65 -43.46 24.51
N VAL A 67 7.47 -43.14 23.50
CA VAL A 67 7.79 -41.77 23.11
C VAL A 67 6.64 -41.23 22.27
N ALA A 68 6.23 -41.95 21.23
CA ALA A 68 5.23 -41.52 20.25
C ALA A 68 3.90 -41.11 20.89
N GLU A 69 3.43 -41.85 21.91
CA GLU A 69 2.21 -41.53 22.67
C GLU A 69 2.29 -40.21 23.47
N LYS A 70 3.50 -39.69 23.74
CA LYS A 70 3.74 -38.45 24.52
C LYS A 70 3.99 -37.22 23.65
N LEU A 71 4.30 -37.41 22.37
CA LEU A 71 4.57 -36.30 21.44
C LEU A 71 3.27 -35.61 21.02
N GLN A 72 3.35 -34.33 20.62
CA GLN A 72 2.24 -33.56 20.05
C GLN A 72 1.99 -33.94 18.57
N ILE A 73 1.81 -35.23 18.30
CA ILE A 73 1.60 -35.78 16.96
C ILE A 73 0.31 -36.61 16.97
N ARG A 74 -0.54 -36.44 15.96
CA ARG A 74 -1.85 -37.09 15.88
C ARG A 74 -2.12 -37.70 14.52
N SER A 75 -3.05 -38.66 14.51
CA SER A 75 -3.60 -39.26 13.30
C SER A 75 -4.84 -38.52 12.83
N LEU A 76 -5.02 -38.38 11.52
CA LEU A 76 -6.21 -37.80 10.90
C LEU A 76 -6.59 -38.66 9.70
N LYS A 77 -7.89 -38.93 9.53
CA LYS A 77 -8.42 -39.79 8.47
C LYS A 77 -9.57 -39.12 7.69
N GLY A 78 -9.75 -39.57 6.45
CA GLY A 78 -10.83 -39.14 5.56
C GLY A 78 -10.53 -37.78 4.89
N PRO A 79 -11.44 -37.29 4.03
CA PRO A 79 -11.22 -36.02 3.32
C PRO A 79 -11.03 -34.87 4.30
N ILE A 80 -10.04 -34.02 4.03
CA ILE A 80 -9.62 -32.90 4.89
C ILE A 80 -10.03 -31.54 4.34
N GLY A 81 -10.71 -31.49 3.19
CA GLY A 81 -11.18 -30.25 2.56
C GLY A 81 -10.11 -29.49 1.77
N ILE A 82 -8.93 -30.09 1.61
CA ILE A 82 -7.80 -29.55 0.84
C ILE A 82 -7.77 -30.30 -0.50
N PRO A 83 -8.15 -29.65 -1.63
CA PRO A 83 -8.35 -30.35 -2.90
C PRO A 83 -7.12 -31.09 -3.44
N GLU A 84 -5.92 -30.62 -3.12
CA GLU A 84 -4.65 -31.27 -3.50
C GLU A 84 -4.52 -32.65 -2.85
N PHE A 85 -4.79 -32.75 -1.54
CA PHE A 85 -4.73 -34.01 -0.80
C PHE A 85 -5.95 -34.91 -1.04
N ASP A 86 -7.16 -34.34 -1.13
CA ASP A 86 -8.40 -35.11 -1.26
C ASP A 86 -8.51 -35.83 -2.63
N LYS A 87 -7.81 -35.31 -3.65
CA LYS A 87 -7.69 -35.92 -4.99
C LYS A 87 -6.68 -37.05 -5.08
N ASN A 88 -5.73 -37.15 -4.15
CA ASN A 88 -4.64 -38.13 -4.16
C ASN A 88 -5.12 -39.55 -3.79
N LYS A 89 -5.95 -40.17 -4.64
CA LYS A 89 -6.43 -41.55 -4.42
C LYS A 89 -5.26 -42.56 -4.58
N PRO A 90 -5.17 -43.60 -3.75
CA PRO A 90 -6.15 -44.03 -2.73
C PRO A 90 -5.97 -43.38 -1.35
N TYR A 91 -4.98 -42.50 -1.15
CA TYR A 91 -4.54 -42.04 0.16
C TYR A 91 -5.57 -41.16 0.88
N ASN A 92 -5.86 -41.51 2.13
CA ASN A 92 -6.84 -40.82 2.99
C ASN A 92 -6.47 -40.81 4.48
N ASP A 93 -5.24 -41.20 4.81
CA ASP A 93 -4.67 -41.20 6.16
C ASP A 93 -3.55 -40.16 6.21
N TYR A 94 -3.42 -39.48 7.35
CA TYR A 94 -2.52 -38.34 7.55
C TYR A 94 -1.91 -38.35 8.96
N VAL A 95 -0.66 -37.89 9.05
CA VAL A 95 -0.03 -37.43 10.28
C VAL A 95 -0.22 -35.93 10.38
N VAL A 96 -0.61 -35.42 11.53
CA VAL A 96 -0.75 -33.97 11.79
C VAL A 96 -0.01 -33.54 13.05
N VAL A 97 0.59 -32.36 12.98
CA VAL A 97 1.37 -31.73 14.06
C VAL A 97 0.91 -30.27 14.23
N PRO A 98 0.71 -29.78 15.47
CA PRO A 98 0.18 -28.44 15.72
C PRO A 98 1.25 -27.36 15.55
N VAL A 99 0.85 -26.23 14.96
CA VAL A 99 1.69 -25.05 14.77
C VAL A 99 1.11 -23.89 15.57
N TYR A 100 1.91 -23.36 16.50
CA TYR A 100 1.51 -22.31 17.43
C TYR A 100 2.14 -20.97 17.05
N ASN A 101 1.43 -19.88 17.36
CA ASN A 101 1.93 -18.50 17.22
C ASN A 101 2.56 -18.01 18.54
N LEU A 102 2.92 -16.73 18.59
CA LEU A 102 3.49 -16.08 19.77
C LEU A 102 2.58 -16.06 21.02
N ASP A 103 1.27 -16.24 20.85
CA ASP A 103 0.28 -16.27 21.95
C ASP A 103 0.00 -17.72 22.44
N ASP A 104 0.78 -18.72 21.99
CA ASP A 104 0.48 -20.16 22.15
C ASP A 104 -0.89 -20.57 21.55
N GLU A 105 -1.45 -19.77 20.62
CA GLU A 105 -2.68 -20.10 19.88
C GLU A 105 -2.38 -21.02 18.68
N LEU A 106 -3.21 -22.04 18.45
CA LEU A 106 -3.10 -22.94 17.30
C LEU A 106 -3.47 -22.19 16.00
N VAL A 107 -2.46 -21.82 15.21
CA VAL A 107 -2.61 -21.09 13.94
C VAL A 107 -2.47 -21.96 12.70
N GLY A 108 -1.98 -23.20 12.85
CA GLY A 108 -1.84 -24.10 11.71
C GLY A 108 -1.58 -25.55 12.06
N LEU A 109 -1.50 -26.38 11.02
CA LEU A 109 -1.08 -27.77 11.08
C LEU A 109 0.02 -28.03 10.05
N GLN A 110 1.06 -28.76 10.46
CA GLN A 110 1.89 -29.47 9.51
C GLN A 110 1.22 -30.82 9.19
N ILE A 111 0.93 -31.05 7.91
CA ILE A 111 0.20 -32.24 7.42
C ILE A 111 1.15 -33.10 6.58
N ILE A 112 1.16 -34.41 6.81
CA ILE A 112 1.85 -35.41 6.00
C ILE A 112 0.84 -36.50 5.62
N GLN A 113 0.55 -36.65 4.33
CA GLN A 113 -0.28 -37.72 3.77
C GLN A 113 0.55 -39.01 3.68
N ILE A 114 -0.03 -40.11 4.14
CA ILE A 114 0.63 -41.42 4.22
C ILE A 114 -0.09 -42.49 3.42
N ASP A 115 0.63 -43.55 3.05
CA ASP A 115 0.08 -44.73 2.41
C ASP A 115 -0.48 -45.75 3.44
N PRO A 116 -1.25 -46.77 3.01
CA PRO A 116 -1.77 -47.80 3.92
C PRO A 116 -0.71 -48.70 4.58
N ALA A 117 0.53 -48.69 4.06
CA ALA A 117 1.65 -49.44 4.63
C ALA A 117 2.37 -48.65 5.75
N GLY A 118 2.12 -47.34 5.86
CA GLY A 118 2.76 -46.46 6.83
C GLY A 118 4.01 -45.77 6.28
N ASN A 119 4.08 -45.48 4.98
CA ASN A 119 5.12 -44.62 4.38
C ASN A 119 4.55 -43.24 4.00
N LYS A 120 5.41 -42.29 3.63
CA LYS A 120 4.96 -41.08 2.92
C LYS A 120 4.23 -41.50 1.64
N ALA A 121 3.08 -40.91 1.37
CA ALA A 121 2.38 -41.14 0.11
C ALA A 121 3.26 -40.72 -1.08
N THR A 122 3.18 -41.44 -2.20
CA THR A 122 3.91 -41.14 -3.43
C THR A 122 3.04 -41.32 -4.67
N ASN A 123 3.39 -40.66 -5.77
CA ASN A 123 2.80 -40.92 -7.08
C ASN A 123 3.87 -40.83 -8.17
N PRO A 124 4.46 -41.95 -8.63
CA PRO A 124 5.54 -41.93 -9.63
C PRO A 124 5.09 -41.46 -11.02
N LYS A 125 3.79 -41.23 -11.25
CA LYS A 125 3.24 -40.69 -12.51
C LYS A 125 3.02 -39.18 -12.47
N ASN A 126 3.30 -38.51 -11.35
CA ASN A 126 3.17 -37.07 -11.20
C ASN A 126 4.39 -36.49 -10.46
N SER A 127 5.25 -35.78 -11.19
CA SER A 127 6.39 -35.05 -10.61
C SER A 127 5.96 -34.03 -9.55
N ASP A 128 4.75 -33.48 -9.69
CA ASP A 128 4.23 -32.39 -8.88
C ASP A 128 3.41 -32.93 -7.69
N PHE A 129 3.67 -34.17 -7.26
CA PHE A 129 2.97 -34.81 -6.15
C PHE A 129 3.56 -34.39 -4.80
N PHE A 130 2.81 -33.58 -4.05
CA PHE A 130 3.17 -33.16 -2.70
C PHE A 130 2.44 -34.01 -1.64
N CYS A 131 3.21 -34.75 -0.84
CA CYS A 131 2.70 -35.50 0.32
C CYS A 131 2.70 -34.69 1.63
N LYS A 132 3.37 -33.53 1.68
CA LYS A 132 3.58 -32.73 2.89
C LYS A 132 3.20 -31.27 2.63
N LYS A 133 2.45 -30.64 3.54
CA LYS A 133 2.03 -29.23 3.44
C LYS A 133 1.78 -28.61 4.81
N TYR A 134 2.15 -27.35 4.97
CA TYR A 134 1.71 -26.51 6.07
C TYR A 134 0.34 -25.88 5.74
N LEU A 135 -0.65 -26.07 6.62
CA LEU A 135 -1.95 -25.43 6.58
C LEU A 135 -1.97 -24.32 7.64
N GLY A 136 -1.87 -23.06 7.20
CA GLY A 136 -1.94 -21.89 8.07
C GLY A 136 -1.38 -20.63 7.38
N PRO A 137 -1.27 -19.50 8.09
CA PRO A 137 -0.73 -18.26 7.54
C PRO A 137 0.76 -18.39 7.19
N THR A 138 1.13 -18.14 5.94
CA THR A 138 2.53 -18.18 5.49
C THR A 138 3.31 -16.95 5.97
N LYS A 139 2.79 -15.76 5.67
CA LYS A 139 3.28 -14.47 6.23
C LYS A 139 2.15 -13.75 6.97
N PRO A 140 1.89 -14.07 8.25
CA PRO A 140 0.91 -13.37 9.09
C PRO A 140 1.31 -11.90 9.35
N LEU A 141 0.42 -11.10 9.93
CA LEU A 141 0.70 -9.69 10.30
C LEU A 141 1.77 -9.56 11.40
N ARG A 142 1.85 -10.56 12.27
CA ARG A 142 2.89 -10.74 13.29
C ARG A 142 3.61 -12.05 13.01
N GLU A 143 4.86 -11.96 12.55
CA GLU A 143 5.68 -13.14 12.27
C GLU A 143 6.11 -13.84 13.57
N GLY A 144 6.34 -15.15 13.49
CA GLY A 144 6.61 -15.99 14.65
C GLY A 144 5.62 -17.14 14.78
N LYS A 145 6.07 -18.31 14.36
CA LYS A 145 5.34 -19.58 14.47
C LYS A 145 6.31 -20.75 14.62
N ALA A 146 5.91 -21.81 15.32
CA ALA A 146 6.67 -23.04 15.40
C ALA A 146 5.75 -24.26 15.46
N ALA A 147 6.13 -25.35 14.80
CA ALA A 147 5.52 -26.65 15.06
C ALA A 147 6.08 -27.19 16.39
N VAL A 148 5.22 -27.50 17.35
CA VAL A 148 5.66 -27.99 18.68
C VAL A 148 5.53 -29.51 18.70
N ILE A 149 6.63 -30.22 18.95
CA ILE A 149 6.65 -31.69 19.06
C ILE A 149 6.69 -32.13 20.52
N ASN A 150 7.54 -31.48 21.32
CA ASN A 150 7.69 -31.69 22.76
C ASN A 150 7.73 -30.32 23.45
N LYS A 151 7.03 -30.16 24.58
CA LYS A 151 7.02 -28.90 25.35
C LYS A 151 7.31 -29.21 26.83
N THR A 152 8.22 -28.45 27.40
CA THR A 152 8.67 -28.54 28.80
C THR A 152 8.79 -27.14 29.39
N ASP A 153 8.83 -27.02 30.72
CA ASP A 153 8.95 -25.73 31.42
C ASP A 153 10.38 -25.15 31.40
N ASN A 154 11.36 -25.91 30.93
CA ASN A 154 12.75 -25.47 30.86
C ASN A 154 12.94 -24.53 29.67
N VAL A 155 13.29 -23.28 29.98
CA VAL A 155 13.51 -22.22 29.00
C VAL A 155 14.99 -21.96 28.69
N ASN A 156 15.92 -22.69 29.32
CA ASN A 156 17.36 -22.44 29.11
C ASN A 156 17.91 -23.04 27.80
N VAL A 157 17.25 -24.06 27.25
CA VAL A 157 17.65 -24.72 26.00
C VAL A 157 16.40 -25.07 25.18
N VAL A 158 16.47 -24.86 23.87
CA VAL A 158 15.45 -25.29 22.90
C VAL A 158 16.10 -26.01 21.72
N PHE A 159 15.50 -27.11 21.29
CA PHE A 159 15.88 -27.81 20.07
C PHE A 159 14.93 -27.40 18.94
N ILE A 160 15.48 -27.08 17.76
CA ILE A 160 14.69 -26.66 16.59
C ILE A 160 15.20 -27.42 15.37
N ALA A 161 14.32 -28.19 14.72
CA ALA A 161 14.64 -28.87 13.47
C ALA A 161 13.98 -28.22 12.25
N GLU A 162 14.47 -28.56 11.07
CA GLU A 162 13.82 -28.20 9.81
C GLU A 162 12.50 -28.99 9.65
N GLY A 163 12.55 -30.30 9.86
CA GLY A 163 11.42 -31.22 9.77
C GLY A 163 10.77 -31.60 11.11
N VAL A 164 9.45 -31.83 11.10
CA VAL A 164 8.73 -32.41 12.25
C VAL A 164 9.17 -33.86 12.52
N GLU A 165 9.62 -34.57 11.49
CA GLU A 165 10.14 -35.94 11.59
C GLU A 165 11.53 -35.99 12.29
N THR A 166 12.44 -35.09 11.90
CA THR A 166 13.74 -34.83 12.54
C THR A 166 13.56 -34.48 14.03
N ALA A 167 12.65 -33.54 14.34
CA ALA A 167 12.33 -33.13 15.70
C ALA A 167 11.73 -34.28 16.56
N ALA A 168 10.81 -35.07 16.00
CA ALA A 168 10.22 -36.22 16.70
C ALA A 168 11.26 -37.33 16.97
N SER A 169 12.26 -37.47 16.09
CA SER A 169 13.34 -38.42 16.28
C SER A 169 14.26 -38.00 17.42
N VAL A 170 14.69 -36.74 17.46
CA VAL A 170 15.49 -36.21 18.59
C VAL A 170 14.72 -36.21 19.91
N ALA A 171 13.40 -36.01 19.89
CA ALA A 171 12.53 -36.19 21.06
C ALA A 171 12.38 -37.66 21.53
N SER A 172 13.01 -38.63 20.86
CA SER A 172 13.14 -40.01 21.35
C SER A 172 14.25 -40.18 22.40
N LEU A 173 15.17 -39.21 22.51
CA LEU A 173 16.20 -39.21 23.56
C LEU A 173 15.56 -38.83 24.90
N HIS A 174 15.75 -39.68 25.91
CA HIS A 174 15.15 -39.51 27.24
C HIS A 174 15.52 -38.16 27.86
N GLU A 175 16.80 -37.79 27.78
CA GLU A 175 17.34 -36.53 28.28
C GLU A 175 16.74 -35.31 27.59
N VAL A 176 16.51 -35.38 26.26
CA VAL A 176 15.87 -34.28 25.53
C VAL A 176 14.38 -34.18 25.88
N ARG A 177 13.66 -35.30 25.78
CA ARG A 177 12.20 -35.37 25.97
C ARG A 177 11.76 -34.83 27.33
N ASN A 178 12.47 -35.19 28.39
CA ASN A 178 12.05 -34.86 29.75
C ASN A 178 12.48 -33.46 30.18
N ASN A 179 13.60 -32.93 29.65
CA ASN A 179 14.21 -31.70 30.14
C ASN A 179 14.12 -30.51 29.19
N TYR A 180 13.80 -30.70 27.90
CA TYR A 180 13.86 -29.63 26.89
C TYR A 180 12.71 -29.68 25.87
N SER A 181 12.29 -28.50 25.41
CA SER A 181 11.30 -28.35 24.35
C SER A 181 11.92 -28.60 22.98
N VAL A 182 11.16 -29.26 22.09
CA VAL A 182 11.59 -29.60 20.72
C VAL A 182 10.56 -29.08 19.72
N LEU A 183 11.05 -28.22 18.83
CA LEU A 183 10.29 -27.47 17.83
C LEU A 183 10.71 -27.88 16.40
N ALA A 184 9.88 -27.53 15.41
CA ALA A 184 10.28 -27.57 14.01
C ALA A 184 9.79 -26.36 13.22
N SER A 185 10.56 -25.97 12.19
CA SER A 185 10.29 -24.82 11.32
C SER A 185 9.40 -25.13 10.12
N MET A 186 9.09 -26.41 9.87
CA MET A 186 8.29 -26.86 8.73
C MET A 186 9.02 -26.74 7.37
N GLY A 187 10.33 -26.50 7.39
CA GLY A 187 11.24 -26.39 6.24
C GLY A 187 12.37 -25.40 6.51
N VAL A 188 13.52 -25.58 5.84
CA VAL A 188 14.72 -24.76 6.07
C VAL A 188 14.50 -23.26 5.83
N SER A 189 13.76 -22.89 4.78
CA SER A 189 13.44 -21.49 4.45
C SER A 189 12.49 -20.82 5.45
N GLU A 190 11.79 -21.59 6.28
CA GLU A 190 10.93 -21.09 7.36
C GLU A 190 11.65 -21.15 8.73
N LEU A 191 12.89 -21.66 8.80
CA LEU A 191 13.70 -21.70 10.03
C LEU A 191 13.94 -20.30 10.63
N PRO A 192 14.23 -19.23 9.84
CA PRO A 192 14.29 -17.87 10.38
C PRO A 192 12.98 -17.41 11.02
N ALA A 193 11.81 -17.84 10.50
CA ALA A 193 10.50 -17.44 11.05
C ALA A 193 10.21 -18.03 12.44
N THR A 194 10.96 -19.05 12.87
CA THR A 194 10.90 -19.57 14.24
C THR A 194 11.59 -18.65 15.25
N LEU A 195 12.51 -17.78 14.83
CA LEU A 195 13.23 -16.86 15.73
C LEU A 195 12.28 -15.97 16.54
N ALA A 196 11.21 -15.48 15.93
CA ALA A 196 10.21 -14.69 16.65
C ALA A 196 9.42 -15.55 17.67
N TYR A 197 9.19 -16.85 17.43
CA TYR A 197 8.64 -17.76 18.46
C TYR A 197 9.67 -18.06 19.57
N VAL A 198 10.97 -18.00 19.27
CA VAL A 198 12.02 -18.21 20.28
C VAL A 198 12.25 -16.98 21.15
N LYS A 199 12.28 -15.77 20.56
CA LYS A 199 12.39 -14.43 21.21
C LYS A 199 11.33 -14.15 22.28
N THR A 200 10.36 -15.02 22.41
CA THR A 200 9.09 -14.81 23.14
C THR A 200 8.84 -15.89 24.17
N HIS A 201 9.29 -17.11 23.92
CA HIS A 201 9.17 -18.24 24.85
C HIS A 201 10.45 -18.54 25.63
N TYR A 202 11.62 -18.11 25.12
CA TYR A 202 12.94 -18.41 25.70
C TYR A 202 13.70 -17.12 26.02
N PRO A 203 14.19 -16.95 27.26
CA PRO A 203 14.89 -15.75 27.69
C PRO A 203 16.18 -15.53 26.88
N PRO A 204 16.72 -14.31 26.92
CA PRO A 204 17.93 -13.97 26.16
C PRO A 204 19.13 -14.73 26.74
N GLY A 205 20.09 -15.11 25.90
CA GLY A 205 21.20 -15.98 26.31
C GLY A 205 20.83 -17.46 26.52
N ALA A 206 19.60 -17.89 26.23
CA ALA A 206 19.27 -19.31 26.12
C ALA A 206 20.11 -19.99 25.01
N THR A 207 20.28 -21.31 25.12
CA THR A 207 20.95 -22.11 24.09
C THR A 207 19.94 -22.60 23.06
N VAL A 208 20.17 -22.26 21.78
CA VAL A 208 19.36 -22.75 20.66
C VAL A 208 20.13 -23.85 19.96
N VAL A 209 19.63 -25.07 20.00
CA VAL A 209 20.21 -26.23 19.29
C VAL A 209 19.49 -26.40 17.97
N LEU A 210 20.13 -25.98 16.88
CA LEU A 210 19.63 -26.16 15.52
C LEU A 210 20.00 -27.56 15.01
N LEU A 211 18.98 -28.35 14.70
CA LEU A 211 19.08 -29.69 14.14
C LEU A 211 19.03 -29.56 12.61
N LYS A 212 20.22 -29.61 12.00
CA LYS A 212 20.45 -29.46 10.56
C LYS A 212 20.33 -30.82 9.85
N ASP A 213 19.72 -30.85 8.68
CA ASP A 213 19.77 -31.99 7.78
C ASP A 213 21.06 -31.93 6.91
N HIS A 214 21.76 -33.05 6.68
CA HIS A 214 23.08 -33.06 6.01
C HIS A 214 22.95 -33.04 4.49
N ASP A 215 22.32 -32.00 3.95
CA ASP A 215 22.22 -31.74 2.52
C ASP A 215 23.60 -31.64 1.86
N ASP A 216 23.75 -32.34 0.73
CA ASP A 216 24.95 -32.25 -0.12
C ASP A 216 25.15 -30.80 -0.61
N PRO A 217 26.28 -30.15 -0.29
CA PRO A 217 26.47 -28.73 -0.58
C PRO A 217 26.64 -28.43 -2.08
N VAL A 218 26.91 -29.44 -2.92
CA VAL A 218 27.01 -29.30 -4.38
C VAL A 218 25.64 -29.51 -5.04
N GLU A 219 24.87 -30.49 -4.59
CA GLU A 219 23.52 -30.76 -5.15
C GLU A 219 22.45 -29.81 -4.60
N ASN A 220 22.55 -29.38 -3.34
CA ASN A 220 21.58 -28.51 -2.66
C ASN A 220 22.25 -27.33 -1.92
N PRO A 221 22.89 -26.39 -2.65
CA PRO A 221 23.48 -25.18 -2.07
C PRO A 221 22.42 -24.21 -1.49
N PHE A 222 21.17 -24.29 -1.96
CA PHE A 222 20.08 -23.42 -1.49
C PHE A 222 19.71 -23.70 -0.03
N ALA A 223 19.48 -24.96 0.34
CA ALA A 223 19.11 -25.30 1.72
C ALA A 223 20.21 -24.91 2.72
N ASN A 224 21.47 -25.20 2.39
CA ASN A 224 22.62 -24.78 3.21
C ASN A 224 22.67 -23.24 3.37
N SER A 225 22.40 -22.47 2.32
CA SER A 225 22.34 -20.99 2.40
C SER A 225 21.18 -20.48 3.27
N GLU A 226 19.99 -21.08 3.18
CA GLU A 226 18.85 -20.73 4.04
C GLU A 226 19.12 -21.08 5.52
N PHE A 227 19.79 -22.20 5.78
CA PHE A 227 20.21 -22.59 7.12
C PHE A 227 21.20 -21.59 7.72
N ASP A 228 22.23 -21.18 6.98
CA ASP A 228 23.21 -20.20 7.46
C ASP A 228 22.58 -18.82 7.72
N LYS A 229 21.59 -18.39 6.93
CA LYS A 229 20.78 -17.19 7.24
C LYS A 229 20.03 -17.33 8.56
N ALA A 230 19.40 -18.48 8.81
CA ALA A 230 18.71 -18.73 10.07
C ALA A 230 19.69 -18.71 11.26
N LYS A 231 20.79 -19.47 11.17
CA LYS A 231 21.87 -19.50 12.17
C LYS A 231 22.39 -18.10 12.49
N LYS A 232 22.68 -17.29 11.46
CA LYS A 232 23.10 -15.90 11.64
C LYS A 232 22.04 -15.07 12.37
N ALA A 233 20.77 -15.15 11.97
CA ALA A 233 19.69 -14.42 12.63
C ALA A 233 19.52 -14.78 14.12
N PHE A 234 19.75 -16.05 14.51
CA PHE A 234 19.74 -16.45 15.92
C PHE A 234 20.97 -15.93 16.68
N VAL A 235 22.17 -15.95 16.09
CA VAL A 235 23.40 -15.42 16.71
C VAL A 235 23.32 -13.89 16.87
N ASP A 236 22.91 -13.17 15.83
CA ASP A 236 22.75 -11.71 15.85
C ASP A 236 21.70 -11.28 16.88
N ALA A 237 20.69 -12.12 17.15
CA ALA A 237 19.69 -11.92 18.20
C ALA A 237 20.17 -12.26 19.64
N GLY A 238 21.46 -12.56 19.83
CA GLY A 238 22.06 -12.81 21.16
C GLY A 238 21.84 -14.22 21.73
N TYR A 239 21.44 -15.20 20.92
CA TYR A 239 21.33 -16.60 21.36
C TYR A 239 22.64 -17.37 21.22
N ARG A 240 22.90 -18.28 22.17
CA ARG A 240 24.00 -19.25 22.05
C ARG A 240 23.56 -20.36 21.09
N VAL A 241 23.96 -20.27 19.83
CA VAL A 241 23.59 -21.26 18.80
C VAL A 241 24.56 -22.43 18.79
N ILE A 242 24.03 -23.65 18.91
CA ILE A 242 24.74 -24.91 18.69
C ILE A 242 24.11 -25.56 17.46
N VAL A 243 24.92 -25.94 16.47
CA VAL A 243 24.44 -26.71 15.31
C VAL A 243 24.74 -28.18 15.53
N LYS A 244 23.78 -29.05 15.21
CA LYS A 244 23.92 -30.50 15.22
C LYS A 244 23.45 -31.04 13.86
N GLU A 245 24.37 -31.64 13.14
CA GLU A 245 24.19 -32.26 11.82
C GLU A 245 24.59 -33.75 11.90
N PRO A 246 23.88 -34.68 11.24
CA PRO A 246 24.25 -36.10 11.24
C PRO A 246 25.56 -36.31 10.45
N PRO A 247 26.35 -37.36 10.75
CA PRO A 247 27.70 -37.52 10.20
C PRO A 247 27.76 -37.93 8.72
N THR A 248 26.65 -38.41 8.15
CA THR A 248 26.61 -38.95 6.78
C THR A 248 25.86 -37.98 5.86
N VAL A 249 26.47 -37.63 4.72
CA VAL A 249 25.87 -36.76 3.70
C VAL A 249 24.60 -37.41 3.13
N LYS A 250 23.58 -36.59 2.87
CA LYS A 250 22.23 -36.98 2.41
C LYS A 250 21.42 -37.79 3.44
N GLU A 251 21.75 -37.67 4.72
CA GLU A 251 20.95 -38.19 5.83
C GLU A 251 20.41 -37.05 6.72
N ASP A 252 19.29 -37.31 7.37
CA ASP A 252 18.72 -36.49 8.45
C ASP A 252 18.80 -37.23 9.81
N TRP A 253 18.35 -36.59 10.90
CA TRP A 253 18.33 -37.25 12.21
C TRP A 253 17.29 -38.39 12.35
N ASN A 254 16.28 -38.47 11.47
CA ASN A 254 15.35 -39.60 11.46
C ASN A 254 15.93 -40.84 10.76
N ASP A 255 16.85 -40.68 9.82
CA ASP A 255 17.57 -41.79 9.18
C ASP A 255 18.56 -42.45 10.16
N VAL A 256 19.25 -41.65 10.97
CA VAL A 256 20.11 -42.13 12.08
C VAL A 256 19.29 -42.99 13.05
N LEU A 257 18.14 -42.49 13.51
CA LEU A 257 17.23 -43.24 14.39
C LEU A 257 16.70 -44.51 13.70
N ALA A 258 16.32 -44.43 12.42
CA ALA A 258 15.76 -45.56 11.69
C ALA A 258 16.75 -46.71 11.44
N LYS A 259 18.04 -46.39 11.29
CA LYS A 259 19.12 -47.36 11.03
C LYS A 259 19.74 -47.93 12.32
N GLY A 260 20.04 -47.06 13.29
CA GLY A 260 20.82 -47.41 14.49
C GLY A 260 20.04 -47.42 15.80
N GLY A 261 18.79 -46.96 15.81
CA GLY A 261 17.98 -46.84 17.03
C GLY A 261 18.43 -45.72 17.97
N VAL A 262 17.79 -45.65 19.14
CA VAL A 262 17.95 -44.54 20.10
C VAL A 262 19.39 -44.39 20.59
N ASN A 263 20.09 -45.51 20.85
CA ASN A 263 21.47 -45.49 21.34
C ASN A 263 22.44 -44.87 20.32
N GLU A 264 22.24 -45.14 19.03
CA GLU A 264 23.09 -44.58 17.98
C GLU A 264 22.78 -43.10 17.75
N LEU A 265 21.49 -42.72 17.80
CA LEU A 265 21.08 -41.32 17.79
C LEU A 265 21.70 -40.54 18.97
N GLU A 266 21.70 -41.11 20.17
CA GLU A 266 22.32 -40.49 21.35
C GLU A 266 23.84 -40.32 21.18
N ARG A 267 24.51 -41.38 20.69
CA ARG A 267 25.96 -41.39 20.42
C ARG A 267 26.36 -40.36 19.37
N GLN A 268 25.61 -40.24 18.28
CA GLN A 268 25.91 -39.32 17.19
C GLN A 268 25.52 -37.87 17.52
N LEU A 269 24.33 -37.65 18.10
CA LEU A 269 23.89 -36.32 18.50
C LEU A 269 24.79 -35.75 19.61
N ASN A 270 25.33 -36.62 20.49
CA ASN A 270 26.30 -36.31 21.54
C ASN A 270 25.90 -35.07 22.38
N LEU A 271 25.03 -35.30 23.38
CA LEU A 271 24.50 -34.26 24.27
C LEU A 271 25.54 -33.69 25.26
N ASN A 272 26.75 -34.23 25.31
CA ASN A 272 27.82 -33.70 26.18
C ASN A 272 28.18 -32.24 25.82
N ASN A 273 29.00 -31.61 26.67
CA ASN A 273 29.56 -30.26 26.54
C ASN A 273 29.77 -29.86 25.05
N PRO A 274 28.99 -28.89 24.49
CA PRO A 274 28.49 -27.68 25.15
C PRO A 274 27.01 -27.65 25.57
N ILE A 275 26.21 -28.69 25.29
CA ILE A 275 24.75 -28.64 25.57
C ILE A 275 24.48 -28.74 27.08
N LEU A 276 25.03 -29.76 27.74
CA LEU A 276 24.83 -29.99 29.19
C LEU A 276 25.72 -29.13 30.09
N CYS A 277 26.87 -28.64 29.60
CA CYS A 277 27.70 -27.68 30.32
C CYS A 277 27.27 -26.24 29.98
N LEU A 278 26.23 -25.77 30.65
CA LEU A 278 25.94 -24.34 30.72
C LEU A 278 27.02 -23.67 31.60
N PRO A 279 27.62 -22.52 31.21
CA PRO A 279 28.39 -21.65 32.12
C PRO A 279 27.50 -21.12 33.25
N ASP A 280 27.90 -20.11 34.05
CA ASP A 280 27.05 -19.47 35.10
C ASP A 280 25.72 -18.81 34.60
N ILE A 281 25.39 -19.02 33.33
CA ILE A 281 24.15 -18.66 32.66
C ILE A 281 22.89 -19.06 33.46
N PRO A 282 22.73 -20.25 34.09
CA PRO A 282 21.53 -20.57 34.88
C PRO A 282 21.29 -19.59 36.04
N ALA A 283 22.35 -19.08 36.67
CA ALA A 283 22.26 -18.12 37.78
C ALA A 283 22.01 -16.67 37.31
N ARG A 284 22.35 -16.34 36.06
CA ARG A 284 21.99 -15.05 35.42
C ARG A 284 20.56 -15.11 34.85
N ASN A 285 20.24 -16.17 34.12
CA ASN A 285 18.92 -16.41 33.54
C ASN A 285 17.83 -16.55 34.60
N CYS A 286 18.10 -17.13 35.78
CA CYS A 286 17.07 -17.21 36.83
C CYS A 286 16.65 -15.83 37.37
N LYS A 287 17.53 -14.81 37.31
CA LYS A 287 17.19 -13.42 37.61
C LYS A 287 16.45 -12.75 36.45
N VAL A 288 16.89 -12.94 35.21
CA VAL A 288 16.28 -12.29 34.02
C VAL A 288 14.89 -12.88 33.68
N THR A 289 14.70 -14.20 33.80
CA THR A 289 13.52 -14.92 33.31
C THR A 289 12.18 -14.41 33.87
N PRO A 290 12.03 -14.09 35.18
CA PRO A 290 10.79 -13.52 35.71
C PRO A 290 10.44 -12.17 35.06
N HIS A 291 11.41 -11.27 34.92
CA HIS A 291 11.21 -9.97 34.26
C HIS A 291 10.89 -10.15 32.77
N PHE A 292 11.67 -10.98 32.05
CA PHE A 292 11.40 -11.34 30.65
C PHE A 292 9.96 -11.82 30.46
N LYS A 293 9.50 -12.84 31.21
CA LYS A 293 8.14 -13.38 31.10
C LYS A 293 7.07 -12.31 31.37
N SER A 294 7.28 -11.48 32.39
CA SER A 294 6.36 -10.41 32.76
C SER A 294 6.27 -9.33 31.67
N LEU A 295 7.40 -8.80 31.23
CA LEU A 295 7.48 -7.75 30.21
C LEU A 295 6.92 -8.24 28.88
N TYR A 296 7.22 -9.49 28.53
CA TYR A 296 6.74 -10.10 27.31
C TYR A 296 5.20 -10.21 27.26
N VAL A 297 4.57 -10.60 28.37
CA VAL A 297 3.10 -10.64 28.48
C VAL A 297 2.45 -9.25 28.33
N ASP A 298 3.09 -8.18 28.82
CA ASP A 298 2.56 -6.82 28.66
C ASP A 298 2.83 -6.26 27.25
N LEU A 299 3.97 -6.56 26.63
CA LEU A 299 4.25 -6.27 25.22
C LEU A 299 3.24 -6.95 24.28
N LEU A 300 2.90 -8.22 24.52
CA LEU A 300 1.91 -8.96 23.73
C LEU A 300 0.52 -8.30 23.75
N LYS A 301 0.06 -7.80 24.90
CA LYS A 301 -1.23 -7.09 25.00
C LYS A 301 -1.23 -5.85 24.12
N ASN A 302 -0.15 -5.07 24.17
CA ASN A 302 -0.01 -3.84 23.40
C ASN A 302 0.14 -4.13 21.89
N GLU A 303 0.89 -5.17 21.49
CA GLU A 303 1.00 -5.57 20.08
C GLU A 303 -0.34 -6.07 19.53
N LYS A 304 -1.13 -6.80 20.33
CA LYS A 304 -2.48 -7.25 19.95
C LYS A 304 -3.42 -6.06 19.68
N LEU A 305 -3.35 -5.00 20.48
CA LEU A 305 -4.08 -3.75 20.22
C LEU A 305 -3.58 -3.07 18.94
N ALA A 306 -2.25 -3.04 18.71
CA ALA A 306 -1.67 -2.47 17.48
C ALA A 306 -2.08 -3.26 16.21
N GLU A 307 -2.17 -4.59 16.29
CA GLU A 307 -2.71 -5.45 15.23
C GLU A 307 -4.19 -5.15 14.95
N GLU A 308 -5.02 -5.08 16.00
CA GLU A 308 -6.44 -4.74 15.88
C GLU A 308 -6.63 -3.36 15.23
N GLN A 309 -5.80 -2.37 15.61
CA GLN A 309 -5.79 -1.03 15.01
C GLN A 309 -5.33 -1.04 13.55
N ALA A 310 -4.28 -1.80 13.21
CA ALA A 310 -3.80 -1.94 11.83
C ALA A 310 -4.84 -2.61 10.91
N ILE A 311 -5.61 -3.57 11.44
CA ILE A 311 -6.74 -4.18 10.74
C ILE A 311 -7.87 -3.15 10.55
N CYS A 312 -8.19 -2.35 11.57
CA CYS A 312 -9.19 -1.28 11.44
C CYS A 312 -8.78 -0.24 10.38
N ALA A 313 -7.51 0.19 10.36
CA ALA A 313 -6.98 1.11 9.34
C ALA A 313 -7.03 0.51 7.93
N LEU A 314 -6.69 -0.77 7.76
CA LEU A 314 -6.82 -1.49 6.49
C LEU A 314 -8.29 -1.57 6.04
N LEU A 315 -9.22 -1.85 6.95
CA LEU A 315 -10.65 -1.90 6.66
C LEU A 315 -11.20 -0.53 6.26
N ASP A 316 -10.87 0.56 6.97
CA ASP A 316 -11.32 1.92 6.62
C ASP A 316 -10.82 2.33 5.22
N LYS A 317 -9.54 2.04 4.94
CA LYS A 317 -8.91 2.32 3.64
C LYS A 317 -9.55 1.50 2.51
N VAL A 318 -9.79 0.19 2.71
CA VAL A 318 -10.47 -0.63 1.71
C VAL A 318 -11.92 -0.18 1.51
N ILE A 319 -12.68 0.08 2.56
CA ILE A 319 -14.06 0.58 2.45
C ILE A 319 -14.09 1.91 1.68
N GLY A 320 -13.15 2.82 1.94
CA GLY A 320 -12.94 4.04 1.15
C GLY A 320 -12.71 3.75 -0.34
N GLN A 321 -11.77 2.85 -0.67
CA GLN A 321 -11.54 2.43 -2.06
C GLN A 321 -12.77 1.81 -2.74
N LEU A 322 -13.62 1.08 -1.99
CA LEU A 322 -14.87 0.52 -2.52
C LEU A 322 -15.91 1.62 -2.81
N ILE A 323 -16.07 2.59 -1.91
CA ILE A 323 -16.93 3.76 -2.11
C ILE A 323 -16.46 4.58 -3.31
N ASP A 324 -15.14 4.84 -3.42
CA ASP A 324 -14.55 5.56 -4.55
C ASP A 324 -14.76 4.85 -5.89
N LYS A 325 -14.64 3.52 -5.93
CA LYS A 325 -14.96 2.71 -7.10
C LYS A 325 -16.43 2.90 -7.50
N LEU A 326 -17.36 2.77 -6.54
CA LEU A 326 -18.78 2.98 -6.81
C LEU A 326 -19.08 4.39 -7.32
N ASN A 327 -18.49 5.43 -6.71
CA ASN A 327 -18.63 6.82 -7.18
C ASN A 327 -18.12 7.00 -8.62
N LYS A 328 -16.95 6.44 -8.96
CA LYS A 328 -16.40 6.47 -10.32
C LYS A 328 -17.26 5.70 -11.33
N THR A 329 -17.95 4.62 -10.93
CA THR A 329 -18.89 3.91 -11.83
C THR A 329 -20.15 4.71 -12.16
N GLN A 330 -20.48 5.78 -11.42
CA GLN A 330 -21.65 6.61 -11.71
C GLN A 330 -21.48 7.50 -12.95
N SER A 331 -20.25 7.91 -13.28
CA SER A 331 -19.94 8.76 -14.45
C SER A 331 -19.41 7.99 -15.66
N SER A 332 -19.05 6.71 -15.52
CA SER A 332 -18.56 5.90 -16.64
C SER A 332 -19.67 5.51 -17.63
N GLU A 333 -19.30 5.38 -18.91
CA GLU A 333 -20.15 4.84 -19.99
C GLU A 333 -19.84 3.36 -20.33
N ASP A 334 -18.79 2.77 -19.75
CA ASP A 334 -18.46 1.35 -19.97
C ASP A 334 -19.31 0.44 -19.07
N PHE A 335 -20.48 0.05 -19.58
CA PHE A 335 -21.45 -0.76 -18.86
C PHE A 335 -20.94 -2.16 -18.46
N HIS A 336 -19.96 -2.73 -19.17
CA HIS A 336 -19.38 -4.03 -18.80
C HIS A 336 -18.41 -3.87 -17.63
N LYS A 337 -17.54 -2.87 -17.70
CA LYS A 337 -16.63 -2.51 -16.62
C LYS A 337 -17.39 -2.16 -15.35
N ILE A 338 -18.49 -1.40 -15.45
CA ILE A 338 -19.38 -1.10 -14.32
C ILE A 338 -19.87 -2.38 -13.62
N ILE A 339 -20.40 -3.37 -14.35
CA ILE A 339 -20.85 -4.63 -13.70
C ILE A 339 -19.67 -5.38 -13.07
N LYS A 340 -18.52 -5.46 -13.74
CA LYS A 340 -17.32 -6.12 -13.20
C LYS A 340 -16.81 -5.46 -11.92
N GLU A 341 -16.79 -4.13 -11.87
CA GLU A 341 -16.37 -3.35 -10.70
C GLU A 341 -17.37 -3.51 -9.55
N ILE A 342 -18.69 -3.48 -9.80
CA ILE A 342 -19.68 -3.72 -8.74
C ILE A 342 -19.63 -5.17 -8.23
N ASP A 343 -19.40 -6.17 -9.10
CA ASP A 343 -19.21 -7.56 -8.69
C ASP A 343 -17.92 -7.76 -7.85
N GLU A 344 -16.85 -7.00 -8.11
CA GLU A 344 -15.66 -6.94 -7.25
C GLU A 344 -15.97 -6.27 -5.91
N VAL A 345 -16.73 -5.17 -5.90
CA VAL A 345 -17.15 -4.48 -4.67
C VAL A 345 -17.95 -5.42 -3.78
N VAL A 346 -19.04 -6.03 -4.28
CA VAL A 346 -19.89 -6.93 -3.50
C VAL A 346 -19.11 -8.11 -2.91
N ARG A 347 -18.21 -8.72 -3.70
CA ARG A 347 -17.32 -9.81 -3.21
C ARG A 347 -16.38 -9.35 -2.09
N THR A 348 -15.84 -8.13 -2.19
CA THR A 348 -14.93 -7.57 -1.18
C THR A 348 -15.67 -7.14 0.08
N THR A 349 -16.86 -6.55 -0.07
CA THR A 349 -17.78 -6.18 1.03
C THR A 349 -18.19 -7.40 1.87
N GLU A 350 -18.37 -8.57 1.26
CA GLU A 350 -18.65 -9.82 1.98
C GLU A 350 -17.48 -10.23 2.91
N GLY A 351 -16.25 -10.02 2.44
CA GLY A 351 -15.03 -10.20 3.25
C GLY A 351 -14.98 -9.25 4.44
N VAL A 352 -15.20 -7.95 4.20
CA VAL A 352 -15.28 -6.91 5.24
C VAL A 352 -16.36 -7.25 6.27
N ARG A 353 -17.57 -7.60 5.81
CA ARG A 353 -18.71 -7.98 6.66
C ARG A 353 -18.37 -9.13 7.59
N THR A 354 -17.73 -10.17 7.03
CA THR A 354 -17.31 -11.37 7.78
C THR A 354 -16.33 -11.01 8.90
N LEU A 355 -15.33 -10.16 8.62
CA LEU A 355 -14.35 -9.72 9.61
C LEU A 355 -14.96 -8.82 10.70
N LEU A 356 -15.93 -8.00 10.33
CA LEU A 356 -16.69 -7.20 11.31
C LEU A 356 -17.70 -8.03 12.10
N SER A 357 -17.95 -9.30 11.75
CA SER A 357 -19.02 -10.13 12.32
C SER A 357 -20.42 -9.49 12.20
N GLU A 358 -20.61 -8.67 11.16
CA GLU A 358 -21.87 -7.98 10.90
C GLU A 358 -22.88 -8.94 10.24
N THR A 359 -24.13 -8.92 10.71
CA THR A 359 -25.17 -9.89 10.34
C THR A 359 -26.17 -9.35 9.31
N LYS A 360 -26.22 -8.03 9.10
CA LYS A 360 -27.01 -7.40 8.05
C LYS A 360 -26.64 -7.96 6.67
N ASN A 361 -27.64 -8.14 5.83
CA ASN A 361 -27.41 -8.54 4.44
C ASN A 361 -26.95 -7.35 3.61
N ILE A 362 -25.98 -7.57 2.73
CA ILE A 362 -25.55 -6.58 1.74
C ILE A 362 -26.78 -6.23 0.87
N PRO A 363 -27.18 -4.96 0.74
CA PRO A 363 -28.26 -4.58 -0.15
C PRO A 363 -27.77 -4.69 -1.61
N TYR A 364 -28.29 -5.64 -2.38
CA TYR A 364 -27.95 -5.78 -3.80
C TYR A 364 -29.16 -6.06 -4.70
N GLN A 365 -29.28 -5.29 -5.78
CA GLN A 365 -30.29 -5.48 -6.83
C GLN A 365 -29.66 -5.66 -8.23
N LEU A 366 -28.52 -6.35 -8.30
CA LEU A 366 -27.78 -6.58 -9.56
C LEU A 366 -28.58 -7.30 -10.66
N ARG A 367 -29.70 -7.94 -10.32
CA ARG A 367 -30.60 -8.58 -11.30
C ARG A 367 -31.18 -7.58 -12.31
N GLY A 368 -31.48 -6.35 -11.87
CA GLY A 368 -31.98 -5.27 -12.74
C GLY A 368 -30.93 -4.82 -13.75
N LEU A 369 -29.78 -4.36 -13.25
CA LEU A 369 -28.58 -4.01 -14.03
C LEU A 369 -28.16 -5.09 -15.04
N ARG A 370 -28.03 -6.36 -14.60
CA ARG A 370 -27.64 -7.48 -15.48
C ARG A 370 -28.69 -7.75 -16.57
N ARG A 371 -29.99 -7.55 -16.29
CA ARG A 371 -31.07 -7.65 -17.29
C ARG A 371 -30.98 -6.48 -18.29
N ALA A 372 -30.82 -5.25 -17.83
CA ALA A 372 -30.69 -4.07 -18.69
C ALA A 372 -29.46 -4.15 -19.62
N LEU A 373 -28.31 -4.63 -19.12
CA LEU A 373 -27.14 -4.87 -19.98
C LEU A 373 -27.40 -5.95 -21.04
N LYS A 374 -28.11 -7.03 -20.69
CA LYS A 374 -28.46 -8.08 -21.65
C LYS A 374 -29.41 -7.56 -22.75
N GLU A 375 -30.38 -6.73 -22.38
CA GLU A 375 -31.29 -6.07 -23.31
C GLU A 375 -30.54 -5.13 -24.26
N LEU A 376 -29.67 -4.26 -23.72
CA LEU A 376 -28.85 -3.35 -24.51
C LEU A 376 -27.98 -4.08 -25.52
N LYS A 377 -27.26 -5.13 -25.10
CA LYS A 377 -26.46 -5.99 -25.99
C LYS A 377 -27.31 -6.58 -27.10
N SER A 378 -28.45 -7.18 -26.74
CA SER A 378 -29.37 -7.79 -27.69
C SER A 378 -29.85 -6.80 -28.76
N LEU A 379 -30.05 -5.52 -28.38
CA LEU A 379 -30.42 -4.46 -29.32
C LEU A 379 -29.24 -3.97 -30.18
N GLU A 380 -28.05 -3.84 -29.60
CA GLU A 380 -26.83 -3.44 -30.34
C GLU A 380 -26.39 -4.51 -31.35
N ASP A 381 -26.51 -5.79 -31.00
CA ASP A 381 -26.29 -6.92 -31.90
C ASP A 381 -27.38 -6.98 -32.98
N SER A 382 -28.68 -6.93 -32.60
CA SER A 382 -29.79 -6.88 -33.58
C SER A 382 -29.67 -5.73 -34.57
N ARG A 383 -29.18 -4.55 -34.13
CA ARG A 383 -28.87 -3.41 -35.00
C ARG A 383 -27.74 -3.75 -35.98
N ARG A 384 -26.65 -4.35 -35.49
CA ARG A 384 -25.49 -4.74 -36.31
C ARG A 384 -25.90 -5.70 -37.41
N ASP A 385 -26.72 -6.70 -37.07
CA ASP A 385 -27.17 -7.73 -38.00
C ASP A 385 -28.22 -7.19 -38.98
N SER A 386 -29.17 -6.36 -38.53
CA SER A 386 -30.22 -5.79 -39.39
C SER A 386 -29.70 -4.78 -40.42
N LEU A 387 -28.63 -4.04 -40.09
CA LEU A 387 -28.08 -2.94 -40.89
C LEU A 387 -26.76 -3.28 -41.59
N ARG A 388 -26.38 -4.56 -41.62
CA ARG A 388 -25.14 -5.01 -42.26
C ARG A 388 -25.16 -4.73 -43.76
N ASP A 389 -24.01 -4.33 -44.30
CA ASP A 389 -23.80 -4.02 -45.73
C ASP A 389 -22.92 -5.06 -46.43
N ASN A 390 -22.90 -4.95 -47.77
CA ASN A 390 -22.51 -5.95 -48.78
C ASN A 390 -21.22 -6.78 -48.55
N GLU A 391 -20.20 -6.27 -47.86
CA GLU A 391 -18.88 -6.91 -47.79
C GLU A 391 -18.75 -8.01 -46.71
N ALA A 392 -19.73 -8.13 -45.79
CA ALA A 392 -19.68 -9.09 -44.68
C ALA A 392 -20.92 -10.00 -44.58
N ILE A 393 -21.72 -10.06 -45.64
CA ILE A 393 -22.98 -10.80 -45.69
C ILE A 393 -22.74 -12.16 -46.34
N ASP A 394 -22.90 -13.22 -45.57
CA ASP A 394 -22.91 -14.57 -46.12
C ASP A 394 -24.27 -14.88 -46.78
N PHE A 395 -24.24 -15.12 -48.09
CA PHE A 395 -25.40 -15.49 -48.91
C PHE A 395 -25.60 -17.02 -49.00
N SER A 396 -24.72 -17.83 -48.42
CA SER A 396 -24.83 -19.31 -48.42
C SER A 396 -25.69 -19.85 -47.27
N THR A 397 -25.83 -19.10 -46.16
CA THR A 397 -26.73 -19.45 -45.06
C THR A 397 -28.19 -19.12 -45.34
N ASP A 398 -29.07 -20.04 -44.94
CA ASP A 398 -30.53 -19.89 -45.04
C ASP A 398 -31.02 -18.65 -44.26
N PRO A 399 -31.67 -17.67 -44.93
CA PRO A 399 -32.24 -16.49 -44.28
C PRO A 399 -33.34 -16.78 -43.25
N GLN A 400 -33.86 -18.00 -43.18
CA GLN A 400 -34.83 -18.40 -42.16
C GLN A 400 -34.17 -18.85 -40.85
N THR A 401 -32.90 -19.28 -40.88
CA THR A 401 -32.20 -19.84 -39.71
C THR A 401 -31.10 -18.94 -39.15
N ASN A 402 -30.65 -17.92 -39.90
CA ASN A 402 -29.55 -17.04 -39.46
C ASN A 402 -29.75 -15.59 -39.95
N SER A 403 -30.09 -14.69 -39.03
CA SER A 403 -30.29 -13.26 -39.30
C SER A 403 -28.96 -12.57 -39.57
N ASN A 404 -28.72 -12.13 -40.80
CA ASN A 404 -27.45 -11.52 -41.19
C ASN A 404 -27.63 -10.62 -42.42
N GLY A 405 -27.80 -9.32 -42.21
CA GLY A 405 -28.02 -8.35 -43.27
C GLY A 405 -29.40 -8.46 -43.92
N ASP A 406 -30.43 -8.91 -43.19
CA ASP A 406 -31.73 -9.34 -43.73
C ASP A 406 -32.38 -8.32 -44.68
N LEU A 407 -32.32 -7.02 -44.37
CA LEU A 407 -32.81 -5.95 -45.23
C LEU A 407 -32.06 -5.88 -46.57
N PHE A 408 -30.72 -5.95 -46.52
CA PHE A 408 -29.88 -5.90 -47.71
C PHE A 408 -29.97 -7.20 -48.52
N LYS A 409 -29.98 -8.37 -47.86
CA LYS A 409 -30.28 -9.66 -48.49
C LYS A 409 -31.60 -9.58 -49.24
N ALA A 410 -32.69 -9.15 -48.59
CA ALA A 410 -34.01 -9.07 -49.22
C ALA A 410 -34.00 -8.16 -50.46
N TYR A 411 -33.43 -6.96 -50.35
CA TYR A 411 -33.22 -6.05 -51.48
C TYR A 411 -32.44 -6.70 -52.64
N THR A 412 -31.27 -7.30 -52.37
CA THR A 412 -30.42 -7.93 -53.39
C THR A 412 -31.09 -9.13 -54.06
N TYR A 413 -31.80 -9.96 -53.30
CA TYR A 413 -32.57 -11.09 -53.85
C TYR A 413 -33.71 -10.61 -54.75
N VAL A 414 -34.52 -9.64 -54.31
CA VAL A 414 -35.59 -9.08 -55.15
C VAL A 414 -35.00 -8.44 -56.40
N MET A 415 -33.96 -7.61 -56.29
CA MET A 415 -33.27 -7.04 -57.45
C MET A 415 -32.81 -8.10 -58.46
N ARG A 416 -32.22 -9.22 -57.98
CA ARG A 416 -31.80 -10.33 -58.84
C ARG A 416 -32.97 -11.03 -59.52
N HIS A 417 -34.12 -11.16 -58.84
CA HIS A 417 -35.35 -11.71 -59.42
C HIS A 417 -35.98 -10.75 -60.44
N CYS A 418 -36.04 -9.44 -60.15
CA CYS A 418 -36.47 -8.41 -61.11
C CYS A 418 -35.64 -8.51 -62.41
N LEU A 419 -34.31 -8.53 -62.29
CA LEU A 419 -33.39 -8.62 -63.43
C LEU A 419 -33.65 -9.87 -64.29
N LYS A 420 -33.75 -11.05 -63.66
CA LYS A 420 -34.06 -12.30 -64.37
C LYS A 420 -35.42 -12.25 -65.07
N HIS A 421 -36.44 -11.70 -64.40
CA HIS A 421 -37.77 -11.59 -64.96
C HIS A 421 -37.78 -10.67 -66.19
N LEU A 422 -37.20 -9.47 -66.09
CA LEU A 422 -37.08 -8.52 -67.21
C LEU A 422 -36.32 -9.10 -68.40
N GLN A 423 -35.28 -9.90 -68.15
CA GLN A 423 -34.52 -10.61 -69.20
C GLN A 423 -35.32 -11.73 -69.88
N SER A 424 -36.39 -12.22 -69.26
CA SER A 424 -37.27 -13.28 -69.80
C SER A 424 -38.49 -12.76 -70.59
N LEU A 425 -38.78 -11.45 -70.51
CA LEU A 425 -39.89 -10.83 -71.23
C LEU A 425 -39.56 -10.65 -72.71
N LYS A 426 -40.51 -10.98 -73.59
CA LYS A 426 -40.41 -10.72 -75.03
C LYS A 426 -40.74 -9.24 -75.33
N PRO A 427 -40.37 -8.70 -76.51
CA PRO A 427 -40.73 -7.34 -76.91
C PRO A 427 -42.24 -7.07 -76.92
N SER A 428 -43.07 -8.08 -77.22
CA SER A 428 -44.53 -8.05 -77.08
C SER A 428 -44.96 -7.73 -75.65
N ASP A 429 -44.38 -8.45 -74.69
CA ASP A 429 -44.76 -8.42 -73.29
C ASP A 429 -44.38 -7.07 -72.65
N ILE A 430 -43.27 -6.47 -73.13
CA ILE A 430 -42.83 -5.13 -72.76
C ILE A 430 -43.75 -4.05 -73.35
N PHE A 431 -44.27 -4.26 -74.56
CA PHE A 431 -45.24 -3.36 -75.19
C PHE A 431 -46.59 -3.42 -74.46
N ASP A 432 -47.09 -4.63 -74.19
CA ASP A 432 -48.30 -4.85 -73.41
C ASP A 432 -48.17 -4.24 -72.01
N LEU A 433 -47.02 -4.36 -71.35
CA LEU A 433 -46.78 -3.74 -70.04
C LEU A 433 -46.93 -2.22 -70.04
N LYS A 434 -46.42 -1.54 -71.08
CA LYS A 434 -46.61 -0.09 -71.23
C LYS A 434 -48.08 0.27 -71.44
N LYS A 435 -48.76 -0.46 -72.34
CA LYS A 435 -50.18 -0.27 -72.64
C LYS A 435 -51.06 -0.49 -71.40
N HIS A 436 -50.78 -1.53 -70.61
CA HIS A 436 -51.47 -1.78 -69.35
C HIS A 436 -51.16 -0.71 -68.28
N SER A 437 -49.93 -0.18 -68.23
CA SER A 437 -49.60 0.96 -67.36
C SER A 437 -50.38 2.23 -67.74
N GLU A 438 -50.56 2.52 -69.02
CA GLU A 438 -51.37 3.64 -69.50
C GLU A 438 -52.85 3.47 -69.13
N ILE A 439 -53.38 2.25 -69.31
CA ILE A 439 -54.75 1.88 -68.91
C ILE A 439 -54.93 2.04 -67.39
N LEU A 440 -54.03 1.52 -66.56
CA LEU A 440 -54.09 1.68 -65.11
C LEU A 440 -54.00 3.16 -64.70
N GLY A 441 -53.15 3.95 -65.36
CA GLY A 441 -53.08 5.40 -65.16
C GLY A 441 -54.38 6.14 -65.54
N PHE A 442 -55.16 5.60 -66.47
CA PHE A 442 -56.52 6.10 -66.76
C PHE A 442 -57.51 5.75 -65.65
N TYR A 443 -57.55 4.48 -65.19
CA TYR A 443 -58.40 4.05 -64.07
C TYR A 443 -58.10 4.84 -62.78
N GLU A 444 -56.83 5.04 -62.45
CA GLU A 444 -56.40 5.82 -61.28
C GLU A 444 -56.84 7.29 -61.38
N LYS A 445 -56.72 7.92 -62.56
CA LYS A 445 -57.23 9.29 -62.80
C LYS A 445 -58.76 9.36 -62.68
N ARG A 446 -59.50 8.39 -63.22
CA ARG A 446 -60.97 8.39 -63.15
C ARG A 446 -61.46 8.12 -61.73
N LEU A 447 -60.84 7.21 -60.98
CA LEU A 447 -61.13 6.98 -59.56
C LEU A 447 -60.93 8.24 -58.72
N ASN A 448 -59.81 8.95 -58.90
CA ASN A 448 -59.56 10.23 -58.24
C ASN A 448 -60.59 11.32 -58.64
N ALA A 449 -61.03 11.34 -59.90
CA ALA A 449 -62.10 12.26 -60.34
C ALA A 449 -63.43 11.92 -59.66
N ILE A 450 -63.83 10.64 -59.66
CA ILE A 450 -65.07 10.17 -59.00
C ILE A 450 -65.05 10.47 -57.51
N ASP A 451 -63.94 10.24 -56.80
CA ASP A 451 -63.83 10.55 -55.37
C ASP A 451 -63.98 12.06 -55.08
N ASN A 452 -63.44 12.91 -55.95
CA ASN A 452 -63.66 14.36 -55.87
C ASN A 452 -65.10 14.78 -56.19
N GLU A 453 -65.76 14.13 -57.16
CA GLU A 453 -67.19 14.37 -57.46
C GLU A 453 -68.09 13.93 -56.30
N ILE A 454 -67.87 12.73 -55.76
CA ILE A 454 -68.58 12.18 -54.58
C ILE A 454 -68.43 13.12 -53.37
N LYS A 455 -67.25 13.71 -53.17
CA LYS A 455 -66.99 14.63 -52.05
C LYS A 455 -67.72 15.98 -52.19
N ARG A 456 -67.95 16.46 -53.41
CA ARG A 456 -68.63 17.74 -53.69
C ARG A 456 -70.16 17.66 -53.63
N ILE A 457 -70.75 16.54 -54.05
CA ILE A 457 -72.22 16.43 -54.13
C ILE A 457 -72.97 16.69 -52.80
N PRO A 458 -72.49 16.23 -51.62
CA PRO A 458 -73.11 16.59 -50.34
C PRO A 458 -73.15 18.09 -50.05
N GLN A 459 -72.17 18.86 -50.53
CA GLN A 459 -72.11 20.32 -50.38
C GLN A 459 -73.16 20.98 -51.28
N LEU A 460 -73.24 20.56 -52.55
CA LEU A 460 -74.27 21.00 -53.49
C LEU A 460 -75.70 20.67 -52.99
N ILE A 461 -75.91 19.50 -52.38
CA ILE A 461 -77.23 19.15 -51.79
C ILE A 461 -77.62 20.11 -50.65
N ALA A 462 -76.65 20.54 -49.84
CA ALA A 462 -76.90 21.50 -48.76
C ALA A 462 -77.24 22.90 -49.29
N GLU A 463 -76.62 23.33 -50.39
CA GLU A 463 -76.87 24.63 -51.04
C GLU A 463 -78.31 24.75 -51.60
N PHE A 464 -78.92 23.66 -52.07
CA PHE A 464 -80.30 23.64 -52.59
C PHE A 464 -81.37 23.28 -51.53
N SER A 465 -81.02 23.29 -50.24
CA SER A 465 -81.93 22.90 -49.14
C SER A 465 -82.78 24.07 -48.58
N GLY A 466 -82.88 25.20 -49.29
CA GLY A 466 -83.65 26.37 -48.86
C GLY A 466 -84.35 27.10 -50.03
N ASP A 467 -85.53 27.63 -49.71
CA ASP A 467 -86.29 28.69 -50.40
C ASP A 467 -87.00 28.42 -51.75
N ASP A 468 -87.00 27.20 -52.32
CA ASP A 468 -87.99 26.86 -53.38
C ASP A 468 -88.34 25.35 -53.40
N GLU A 469 -89.39 24.96 -52.69
CA GLU A 469 -89.67 23.57 -52.27
C GLU A 469 -89.72 22.56 -53.43
N ILE A 470 -90.37 22.91 -54.55
CA ILE A 470 -90.57 21.98 -55.68
C ILE A 470 -89.31 21.83 -56.53
N VAL A 471 -88.55 22.91 -56.75
CA VAL A 471 -87.33 22.87 -57.58
C VAL A 471 -86.17 22.27 -56.78
N GLY A 472 -86.04 22.63 -55.50
CA GLY A 472 -85.04 22.10 -54.58
C GLY A 472 -85.14 20.58 -54.43
N GLU A 473 -86.35 20.02 -54.22
CA GLU A 473 -86.53 18.57 -54.12
C GLU A 473 -86.09 17.81 -55.37
N ILE A 474 -86.42 18.32 -56.57
CA ILE A 474 -86.06 17.69 -57.85
C ILE A 474 -84.53 17.67 -58.01
N VAL A 475 -83.85 18.80 -57.74
CA VAL A 475 -82.38 18.90 -57.82
C VAL A 475 -81.72 18.01 -56.78
N ILE A 476 -82.18 18.03 -55.53
CA ILE A 476 -81.67 17.17 -54.45
C ILE A 476 -81.83 15.69 -54.80
N LYS A 477 -82.97 15.30 -55.39
CA LYS A 477 -83.20 13.91 -55.84
C LYS A 477 -82.24 13.51 -56.96
N GLN A 478 -82.08 14.35 -57.99
CA GLN A 478 -81.12 14.13 -59.07
C GLN A 478 -79.67 14.03 -58.54
N GLN A 479 -79.26 14.87 -57.60
CA GLN A 479 -77.93 14.80 -56.99
C GLN A 479 -77.76 13.56 -56.10
N LYS A 480 -78.79 13.13 -55.35
CA LYS A 480 -78.76 11.86 -54.59
C LYS A 480 -78.64 10.65 -55.51
N ASP A 481 -79.33 10.64 -56.64
CA ASP A 481 -79.22 9.55 -57.62
C ASP A 481 -77.90 9.60 -58.40
N LYS A 482 -77.36 10.79 -58.72
CA LYS A 482 -75.98 10.96 -59.22
C LYS A 482 -74.95 10.44 -58.22
N LEU A 483 -75.13 10.69 -56.92
CA LEU A 483 -74.25 10.18 -55.86
C LEU A 483 -74.29 8.66 -55.74
N LYS A 484 -75.47 8.03 -55.90
CA LYS A 484 -75.59 6.56 -55.97
C LYS A 484 -74.86 6.02 -57.20
N SER A 485 -75.07 6.65 -58.37
CA SER A 485 -74.42 6.28 -59.63
C SER A 485 -72.90 6.35 -59.52
N LEU A 486 -72.34 7.47 -59.04
CA LEU A 486 -70.90 7.63 -58.83
C LEU A 486 -70.32 6.66 -57.81
N LYS A 487 -71.04 6.34 -56.73
CA LYS A 487 -70.60 5.29 -55.77
C LYS A 487 -70.57 3.90 -56.39
N LEU A 488 -71.48 3.59 -57.30
CA LEU A 488 -71.48 2.35 -58.08
C LEU A 488 -70.34 2.34 -59.10
N GLU A 489 -70.18 3.42 -59.87
CA GLU A 489 -69.07 3.61 -60.82
C GLU A 489 -67.72 3.46 -60.13
N ARG A 490 -67.52 4.14 -58.99
CA ARG A 490 -66.31 4.00 -58.15
C ARG A 490 -66.04 2.55 -57.78
N ARG A 491 -67.08 1.78 -57.41
CA ARG A 491 -66.95 0.38 -57.01
C ARG A 491 -66.53 -0.49 -58.20
N LEU A 492 -67.13 -0.28 -59.37
CA LEU A 492 -66.78 -0.99 -60.61
C LEU A 492 -65.34 -0.66 -61.04
N TYR A 493 -65.00 0.63 -61.19
CA TYR A 493 -63.64 1.06 -61.54
C TYR A 493 -62.59 0.60 -60.53
N ALA A 494 -62.91 0.55 -59.23
CA ALA A 494 -61.98 0.06 -58.20
C ALA A 494 -61.81 -1.47 -58.26
N GLN A 495 -62.87 -2.21 -58.60
CA GLN A 495 -62.81 -3.65 -58.81
C GLN A 495 -62.01 -3.98 -60.08
N GLU A 496 -62.30 -3.34 -61.22
CA GLU A 496 -61.55 -3.54 -62.47
C GLU A 496 -60.07 -3.15 -62.32
N PHE A 497 -59.78 -2.04 -61.65
CA PHE A 497 -58.40 -1.63 -61.30
C PHE A 497 -57.70 -2.67 -60.42
N HIS A 498 -58.42 -3.29 -59.47
CA HIS A 498 -57.87 -4.35 -58.62
C HIS A 498 -57.63 -5.65 -59.39
N GLU A 499 -58.57 -6.06 -60.23
CA GLU A 499 -58.48 -7.27 -61.05
C GLU A 499 -57.36 -7.18 -62.09
N MET A 500 -57.24 -6.05 -62.82
CA MET A 500 -56.09 -5.80 -63.69
C MET A 500 -54.77 -5.80 -62.91
N LYS A 501 -54.73 -5.18 -61.72
CA LYS A 501 -53.53 -5.17 -60.87
C LYS A 501 -53.12 -6.58 -60.41
N GLN A 502 -54.08 -7.48 -60.16
CA GLN A 502 -53.80 -8.89 -59.86
C GLN A 502 -53.31 -9.66 -61.09
N GLN A 503 -53.93 -9.46 -62.26
CA GLN A 503 -53.53 -10.10 -63.52
C GLN A 503 -52.09 -9.73 -63.93
N LEU A 504 -51.64 -8.52 -63.58
CA LEU A 504 -50.32 -7.98 -63.88
C LEU A 504 -49.28 -8.18 -62.76
N CYS A 505 -49.47 -9.12 -61.82
CA CYS A 505 -48.45 -9.46 -60.81
C CYS A 505 -47.22 -10.17 -61.43
N LEU A 506 -46.32 -9.36 -62.00
CA LEU A 506 -45.11 -9.77 -62.74
C LEU A 506 -44.16 -10.67 -61.95
N LEU A 507 -43.80 -10.26 -60.74
CA LEU A 507 -43.03 -11.09 -59.81
C LEU A 507 -44.01 -11.81 -58.89
N ARG A 508 -44.19 -13.11 -59.13
CA ARG A 508 -44.85 -14.02 -58.20
C ARG A 508 -44.02 -14.13 -56.92
N THR A 509 -44.69 -14.18 -55.78
CA THR A 509 -44.08 -14.40 -54.46
C THR A 509 -43.50 -15.82 -54.37
N ALA A 510 -42.22 -15.96 -54.69
CA ALA A 510 -41.45 -17.15 -54.35
C ALA A 510 -41.16 -17.13 -52.83
N HIS A 511 -42.15 -17.53 -52.02
CA HIS A 511 -42.12 -17.37 -50.57
C HIS A 511 -40.92 -18.06 -49.90
N PRO A 512 -40.14 -17.33 -49.08
CA PRO A 512 -39.66 -17.86 -47.81
C PRO A 512 -40.86 -17.91 -46.86
N LYS A 513 -41.35 -19.11 -46.49
CA LYS A 513 -42.47 -19.24 -45.54
C LYS A 513 -42.04 -18.92 -44.11
N GLY A 514 -42.61 -17.89 -43.47
CA GLY A 514 -42.45 -17.65 -42.04
C GLY A 514 -42.47 -16.17 -41.65
N ASN A 515 -42.74 -15.88 -40.38
CA ASN A 515 -42.71 -14.51 -39.83
C ASN A 515 -41.28 -14.11 -39.42
N THR A 516 -40.36 -14.08 -40.38
CA THR A 516 -38.96 -13.64 -40.16
C THR A 516 -38.74 -12.24 -40.71
N PRO A 517 -37.77 -11.46 -40.16
CA PRO A 517 -37.47 -10.12 -40.69
C PRO A 517 -37.14 -10.13 -42.18
N TYR A 518 -36.32 -11.09 -42.63
CA TYR A 518 -36.01 -11.29 -44.05
C TYR A 518 -37.25 -11.49 -44.91
N ALA A 519 -38.18 -12.37 -44.52
CA ALA A 519 -39.39 -12.64 -45.29
C ALA A 519 -40.26 -11.37 -45.41
N ASN A 520 -40.46 -10.66 -44.30
CA ASN A 520 -41.22 -9.41 -44.27
C ASN A 520 -40.60 -8.32 -45.14
N TYR A 521 -39.26 -8.18 -45.17
CA TYR A 521 -38.59 -7.25 -46.08
C TYR A 521 -38.66 -7.71 -47.54
N TYR A 522 -38.52 -9.01 -47.80
CA TYR A 522 -38.57 -9.57 -49.16
C TYR A 522 -39.94 -9.33 -49.81
N GLU A 523 -41.04 -9.63 -49.11
CA GLU A 523 -42.39 -9.38 -49.61
C GLU A 523 -42.62 -7.89 -49.89
N GLN A 524 -42.23 -7.00 -48.97
CA GLN A 524 -42.29 -5.55 -49.20
C GLN A 524 -41.45 -5.10 -50.40
N PHE A 525 -40.26 -5.65 -50.63
CA PHE A 525 -39.46 -5.30 -51.81
C PHE A 525 -40.09 -5.84 -53.11
N VAL A 526 -40.73 -7.03 -53.09
CA VAL A 526 -41.49 -7.55 -54.24
C VAL A 526 -42.69 -6.66 -54.58
N GLU A 527 -43.45 -6.20 -53.58
CA GLU A 527 -44.55 -5.25 -53.77
C GLU A 527 -44.08 -3.94 -54.39
N ASN A 528 -42.99 -3.37 -53.87
CA ASN A 528 -42.40 -2.14 -54.41
C ASN A 528 -41.89 -2.35 -55.84
N ALA A 529 -41.21 -3.46 -56.13
CA ALA A 529 -40.72 -3.79 -57.47
C ALA A 529 -41.86 -3.92 -58.48
N ASN A 530 -42.91 -4.66 -58.12
CA ASN A 530 -44.13 -4.77 -58.92
C ASN A 530 -44.75 -3.38 -59.14
N SER A 531 -44.87 -2.55 -58.10
CA SER A 531 -45.41 -1.19 -58.24
C SER A 531 -44.59 -0.26 -59.14
N ILE A 532 -43.27 -0.46 -59.26
CA ILE A 532 -42.41 0.34 -60.14
C ILE A 532 -42.59 -0.11 -61.60
N MET A 533 -42.59 -1.43 -61.86
CA MET A 533 -42.81 -1.97 -63.20
C MET A 533 -44.21 -1.64 -63.74
N MET A 534 -45.22 -1.63 -62.86
CA MET A 534 -46.60 -1.26 -63.17
C MET A 534 -46.79 0.22 -63.55
N LYS A 535 -45.79 1.07 -63.29
CA LYS A 535 -45.72 2.46 -63.79
C LYS A 535 -45.01 2.55 -65.15
N GLY A 536 -44.93 1.45 -65.90
CA GLY A 536 -44.35 1.36 -67.24
C GLY A 536 -42.81 1.39 -67.28
N LYS A 537 -42.15 1.39 -66.11
CA LYS A 537 -40.68 1.42 -66.02
C LYS A 537 -40.13 0.00 -66.15
N THR A 538 -39.70 -0.35 -67.37
CA THR A 538 -39.09 -1.65 -67.70
C THR A 538 -37.57 -1.59 -67.85
N GLN A 539 -36.95 -0.40 -67.79
CA GLN A 539 -35.50 -0.26 -67.83
C GLN A 539 -34.87 -0.66 -66.49
N THR A 540 -33.96 -1.65 -66.54
CA THR A 540 -33.13 -2.11 -65.41
C THR A 540 -32.53 -0.98 -64.57
N LYS A 541 -32.03 0.08 -65.22
CA LYS A 541 -31.40 1.23 -64.52
C LYS A 541 -32.40 1.98 -63.65
N ALA A 542 -33.55 2.36 -64.21
CA ALA A 542 -34.60 3.09 -63.49
C ALA A 542 -35.20 2.27 -62.32
N ILE A 543 -35.44 0.96 -62.54
CA ILE A 543 -35.92 0.06 -61.49
C ILE A 543 -34.90 -0.06 -60.35
N ARG A 544 -33.61 -0.17 -60.69
CA ARG A 544 -32.52 -0.19 -59.69
C ARG A 544 -32.47 1.10 -58.90
N GLU A 545 -32.54 2.26 -59.56
CA GLU A 545 -32.51 3.57 -58.90
C GLU A 545 -33.65 3.73 -57.88
N GLU A 546 -34.89 3.41 -58.25
CA GLU A 546 -36.03 3.49 -57.33
C GLU A 546 -35.97 2.45 -56.20
N LEU A 547 -35.64 1.18 -56.48
CA LEU A 547 -35.52 0.17 -55.43
C LEU A 547 -34.33 0.44 -54.48
N THR A 548 -33.25 1.06 -54.98
CA THR A 548 -32.15 1.57 -54.13
C THR A 548 -32.66 2.68 -53.22
N GLY A 549 -33.49 3.60 -53.72
CA GLY A 549 -34.15 4.63 -52.90
C GLY A 549 -35.06 4.05 -51.83
N VAL A 550 -35.90 3.05 -52.17
CA VAL A 550 -36.75 2.34 -51.19
C VAL A 550 -35.90 1.64 -50.12
N TRP A 551 -34.80 0.98 -50.50
CA TRP A 551 -33.86 0.36 -49.57
C TRP A 551 -33.18 1.39 -48.66
N ALA A 552 -32.71 2.51 -49.21
CA ALA A 552 -32.07 3.58 -48.45
C ALA A 552 -33.02 4.18 -47.40
N ASN A 553 -34.26 4.46 -47.79
CA ASN A 553 -35.29 4.95 -46.87
C ASN A 553 -35.57 3.94 -45.75
N LYS A 554 -35.79 2.65 -46.07
CA LYS A 554 -36.00 1.60 -45.06
C LYS A 554 -34.80 1.42 -44.13
N LYS A 555 -33.59 1.57 -44.66
CA LYS A 555 -32.34 1.53 -43.88
C LYS A 555 -32.27 2.71 -42.90
N GLN A 556 -32.66 3.91 -43.33
CA GLN A 556 -32.75 5.10 -42.49
C GLN A 556 -33.82 4.95 -41.40
N ASP A 557 -35.01 4.42 -41.73
CA ASP A 557 -36.07 4.12 -40.76
C ASP A 557 -35.59 3.14 -39.69
N LEU A 558 -34.89 2.07 -40.10
CA LEU A 558 -34.31 1.08 -39.18
C LEU A 558 -33.17 1.67 -38.33
N GLN A 559 -32.33 2.54 -38.90
CA GLN A 559 -31.32 3.28 -38.14
C GLN A 559 -31.94 4.11 -37.02
N GLU A 560 -33.00 4.89 -37.33
CA GLU A 560 -33.67 5.74 -36.34
C GLU A 560 -34.47 4.90 -35.31
N TYR A 561 -35.09 3.80 -35.73
CA TYR A 561 -35.75 2.83 -34.85
C TYR A 561 -34.77 2.23 -33.83
N TYR A 562 -33.63 1.70 -34.29
CA TYR A 562 -32.62 1.13 -33.40
C TYR A 562 -31.96 2.19 -32.52
N LYS A 563 -31.69 3.39 -33.04
CA LYS A 563 -31.16 4.52 -32.27
C LYS A 563 -32.07 4.87 -31.09
N LYS A 564 -33.38 5.02 -31.32
CA LYS A 564 -34.37 5.28 -30.24
C LYS A 564 -34.41 4.16 -29.20
N ARG A 565 -34.42 2.89 -29.64
CA ARG A 565 -34.47 1.74 -28.71
C ARG A 565 -33.19 1.52 -27.91
N ILE A 566 -32.02 1.70 -28.53
CA ILE A 566 -30.73 1.61 -27.86
C ILE A 566 -30.59 2.74 -26.84
N GLU A 567 -31.01 3.97 -27.18
CA GLU A 567 -31.01 5.08 -26.23
C GLU A 567 -31.94 4.80 -25.04
N ALA A 568 -33.17 4.32 -25.29
CA ALA A 568 -34.07 3.91 -24.21
C ALA A 568 -33.46 2.79 -23.32
N ALA A 569 -32.76 1.82 -23.89
CA ALA A 569 -32.08 0.75 -23.14
C ALA A 569 -30.86 1.27 -22.35
N ARG A 570 -30.12 2.26 -22.87
CA ARG A 570 -29.05 2.97 -22.16
C ARG A 570 -29.61 3.75 -20.97
N GLN A 571 -30.70 4.51 -21.16
CA GLN A 571 -31.39 5.22 -20.08
C GLN A 571 -31.96 4.25 -19.02
N ASN A 572 -32.48 3.08 -19.44
CA ASN A 572 -32.90 2.02 -18.51
C ASN A 572 -31.71 1.50 -17.68
N PHE A 573 -30.57 1.20 -18.30
CA PHE A 573 -29.35 0.80 -17.57
C PHE A 573 -28.87 1.88 -16.59
N VAL A 574 -28.88 3.15 -17.00
CA VAL A 574 -28.54 4.29 -16.13
C VAL A 574 -29.52 4.44 -14.96
N SER A 575 -30.82 4.19 -15.18
CA SER A 575 -31.84 4.19 -14.13
C SER A 575 -31.62 3.07 -13.11
N GLU A 576 -31.41 1.83 -13.57
CA GLU A 576 -31.11 0.68 -12.70
C GLU A 576 -29.78 0.87 -11.94
N ARG A 577 -28.77 1.49 -12.57
CA ARG A 577 -27.53 1.91 -11.90
C ARG A 577 -27.80 2.88 -10.75
N LYS A 578 -28.60 3.93 -10.99
CA LYS A 578 -28.97 4.93 -9.98
C LYS A 578 -29.78 4.35 -8.81
N LYS A 579 -30.49 3.23 -9.01
CA LYS A 579 -31.18 2.50 -7.92
C LYS A 579 -30.24 1.60 -7.11
N ALA A 580 -29.29 0.95 -7.77
CA ALA A 580 -28.47 -0.09 -7.16
C ALA A 580 -27.23 0.44 -6.40
N ILE A 581 -26.62 1.54 -6.86
CA ILE A 581 -25.37 2.05 -6.26
C ILE A 581 -25.59 2.74 -4.89
N PRO A 582 -26.53 3.69 -4.71
CA PRO A 582 -26.62 4.45 -3.46
C PRO A 582 -26.84 3.59 -2.20
N PRO A 583 -27.73 2.57 -2.17
CA PRO A 583 -27.88 1.71 -1.00
C PRO A 583 -26.61 0.90 -0.65
N LEU A 584 -25.77 0.61 -1.64
CA LEU A 584 -24.50 -0.08 -1.43
C LEU A 584 -23.42 0.86 -0.87
N ILE A 585 -23.44 2.15 -1.25
CA ILE A 585 -22.59 3.19 -0.65
C ILE A 585 -23.01 3.43 0.80
N GLU A 586 -24.31 3.65 1.07
CA GLU A 586 -24.84 3.84 2.43
C GLU A 586 -24.49 2.66 3.36
N TYR A 587 -24.59 1.42 2.84
CA TYR A 587 -24.17 0.23 3.57
C TYR A 587 -22.67 0.20 3.87
N LEU A 588 -21.83 0.59 2.90
CA LEU A 588 -20.37 0.71 3.09
C LEU A 588 -20.02 1.82 4.09
N GLU A 589 -20.71 2.95 4.08
CA GLU A 589 -20.55 4.02 5.08
C GLU A 589 -20.96 3.55 6.48
N GLY A 590 -22.03 2.76 6.60
CA GLY A 590 -22.42 2.09 7.85
C GLY A 590 -21.33 1.14 8.37
N LEU A 591 -20.71 0.33 7.50
CA LEU A 591 -19.55 -0.49 7.87
C LEU A 591 -18.34 0.38 8.26
N LYS A 592 -18.12 1.51 7.58
CA LYS A 592 -17.05 2.46 7.90
C LYS A 592 -17.21 3.07 9.29
N ALA A 593 -18.43 3.42 9.68
CA ALA A 593 -18.74 3.91 11.02
C ALA A 593 -18.48 2.84 12.11
N ILE A 594 -18.77 1.57 11.83
CA ILE A 594 -18.45 0.45 12.74
C ILE A 594 -16.92 0.30 12.89
N VAL A 595 -16.15 0.40 11.80
CA VAL A 595 -14.68 0.36 11.84
C VAL A 595 -14.13 1.52 12.68
N LYS A 596 -14.57 2.76 12.43
CA LYS A 596 -14.13 3.94 13.19
C LYS A 596 -14.41 3.81 14.68
N LYS A 597 -15.62 3.38 15.06
CA LYS A 597 -15.97 3.15 16.46
C LYS A 597 -15.07 2.10 17.12
N ARG A 598 -14.73 1.01 16.43
CA ARG A 598 -13.77 0.01 16.94
C ARG A 598 -12.37 0.60 17.09
N SER A 599 -11.90 1.39 16.12
CA SER A 599 -10.64 2.11 16.20
C SER A 599 -10.58 2.98 17.46
N GLU A 600 -11.60 3.81 17.68
CA GLU A 600 -11.70 4.67 18.87
C GLU A 600 -11.76 3.87 20.19
N GLU A 601 -12.37 2.68 20.21
CA GLU A 601 -12.39 1.77 21.36
C GLU A 601 -11.01 1.15 21.62
N ILE A 602 -10.21 0.88 20.58
CA ILE A 602 -8.83 0.40 20.69
C ILE A 602 -7.91 1.52 21.18
N ASP A 603 -8.02 2.72 20.61
CA ASP A 603 -7.24 3.89 21.04
C ASP A 603 -7.51 4.25 22.50
N LYS A 604 -8.77 4.17 22.96
CA LYS A 604 -9.13 4.33 24.38
C LYS A 604 -8.46 3.28 25.27
N LYS A 605 -8.39 2.01 24.85
CA LYS A 605 -7.66 0.95 25.60
C LYS A 605 -6.15 1.22 25.63
N ALA A 606 -5.58 1.71 24.54
CA ALA A 606 -4.16 2.04 24.45
C ALA A 606 -3.75 3.23 25.34
N LEU A 607 -4.71 4.10 25.71
CA LEU A 607 -4.50 5.22 26.64
C LEU A 607 -4.69 4.88 28.13
N LEU A 608 -5.19 3.68 28.47
CA LEU A 608 -5.35 3.25 29.85
C LEU A 608 -3.99 3.07 30.55
N PRO A 609 -3.88 3.30 31.87
CA PRO A 609 -2.64 3.09 32.63
C PRO A 609 -2.03 1.69 32.43
N GLU A 610 -2.87 0.67 32.23
CA GLU A 610 -2.46 -0.70 32.02
C GLU A 610 -1.63 -0.93 30.73
N SER A 611 -1.78 -0.08 29.71
CA SER A 611 -0.91 -0.14 28.51
C SER A 611 0.54 0.27 28.83
N ARG A 612 0.73 1.07 29.88
CA ARG A 612 2.03 1.53 30.37
C ARG A 612 2.68 0.56 31.37
N ASN A 613 2.00 -0.53 31.76
CA ASN A 613 2.53 -1.55 32.68
C ASN A 613 3.88 -2.11 32.21
N TYR A 614 4.03 -2.37 30.91
CA TYR A 614 5.30 -2.81 30.32
C TYR A 614 6.44 -1.86 30.70
N GLN A 615 6.25 -0.55 30.52
CA GLN A 615 7.28 0.43 30.76
C GLN A 615 7.63 0.50 32.25
N VAL A 616 6.62 0.59 33.13
CA VAL A 616 6.81 0.61 34.60
C VAL A 616 7.58 -0.61 35.09
N ARG A 617 7.16 -1.81 34.67
CA ARG A 617 7.84 -3.07 35.04
C ARG A 617 9.25 -3.17 34.47
N TYR A 618 9.50 -2.56 33.31
CA TYR A 618 10.85 -2.52 32.73
C TYR A 618 11.75 -1.59 33.56
N LEU A 619 11.26 -0.42 33.99
CA LEU A 619 12.05 0.47 34.86
C LEU A 619 12.47 -0.28 36.15
N GLN A 620 11.51 -0.97 36.77
CA GLN A 620 11.75 -1.80 37.96
C GLN A 620 12.75 -2.94 37.68
N ALA A 621 12.60 -3.64 36.55
CA ALA A 621 13.53 -4.71 36.16
C ALA A 621 14.96 -4.19 35.96
N MET A 622 15.14 -3.02 35.34
CA MET A 622 16.47 -2.43 35.16
C MET A 622 17.10 -2.01 36.49
N GLU A 623 16.31 -1.45 37.42
CA GLU A 623 16.78 -1.12 38.77
C GLU A 623 17.21 -2.38 39.55
N GLU A 624 16.38 -3.41 39.58
CA GLU A 624 16.68 -4.68 40.27
C GLU A 624 17.86 -5.43 39.64
N LEU A 625 17.96 -5.48 38.30
CA LEU A 625 19.04 -6.17 37.61
C LEU A 625 20.38 -5.42 37.61
N SER A 626 20.37 -4.08 37.67
CA SER A 626 21.60 -3.26 37.72
C SER A 626 22.48 -3.54 38.94
N GLN A 627 21.92 -4.17 39.98
CA GLN A 627 22.65 -4.65 41.16
C GLN A 627 23.57 -5.86 40.85
N SER A 628 23.55 -6.40 39.63
CA SER A 628 24.38 -7.51 39.18
C SER A 628 25.01 -7.17 37.83
N GLU A 629 26.34 -7.04 37.81
CA GLU A 629 27.09 -6.54 36.66
C GLU A 629 26.75 -7.28 35.34
N GLY A 630 26.26 -6.51 34.36
CA GLY A 630 25.98 -6.98 33.00
C GLY A 630 24.71 -7.83 32.85
N VAL A 631 23.92 -8.05 33.90
CA VAL A 631 22.66 -8.82 33.82
C VAL A 631 21.51 -7.97 33.27
N ASP A 632 21.52 -6.67 33.55
CA ASP A 632 20.64 -5.66 32.99
C ASP A 632 20.79 -5.55 31.45
N LYS A 633 22.04 -5.60 30.94
CA LYS A 633 22.34 -5.59 29.50
C LYS A 633 21.64 -6.73 28.75
N ILE A 634 21.59 -7.94 29.33
CA ILE A 634 20.95 -9.12 28.73
C ILE A 634 19.46 -8.86 28.44
N LEU A 635 18.75 -8.20 29.35
CA LEU A 635 17.34 -7.85 29.17
C LEU A 635 17.18 -6.69 28.18
N GLN A 636 18.10 -5.71 28.21
CA GLN A 636 18.08 -4.58 27.29
C GLN A 636 18.33 -4.98 25.84
N ASP A 637 19.37 -5.79 25.59
CA ASP A 637 19.76 -6.22 24.25
C ASP A 637 18.66 -7.06 23.60
N TRP A 638 17.90 -7.81 24.40
CA TRP A 638 16.69 -8.49 23.92
C TRP A 638 15.60 -7.52 23.48
N LEU A 639 15.26 -6.50 24.29
CA LEU A 639 14.28 -5.48 23.93
C LEU A 639 14.71 -4.71 22.67
N ASN A 640 15.99 -4.37 22.55
CA ASN A 640 16.56 -3.76 21.36
C ASN A 640 16.40 -4.67 20.12
N ASN A 641 16.51 -5.99 20.31
CA ASN A 641 16.30 -7.01 19.28
C ASN A 641 14.83 -7.40 19.03
N LEU A 642 13.85 -6.76 19.68
CA LEU A 642 12.41 -6.95 19.42
C LEU A 642 11.87 -6.02 18.31
N GLU A 643 12.64 -5.84 17.23
CA GLU A 643 12.33 -4.95 16.09
C GLU A 643 10.90 -5.07 15.49
N ASN A 644 10.23 -6.21 15.73
CA ASN A 644 8.86 -6.48 15.28
C ASN A 644 7.74 -5.97 16.22
N PHE A 645 8.05 -5.50 17.43
CA PHE A 645 7.07 -4.98 18.39
C PHE A 645 6.86 -3.47 18.18
N LYS A 646 5.64 -3.10 17.79
CA LYS A 646 5.26 -1.74 17.33
C LYS A 646 4.78 -0.83 18.46
N THR A 647 4.99 -1.22 19.70
CA THR A 647 4.35 -0.63 20.87
C THR A 647 4.95 0.73 21.22
N ILE A 648 4.09 1.65 21.68
CA ILE A 648 4.33 3.06 22.02
C ILE A 648 5.76 3.34 22.54
N SER A 649 6.54 4.05 21.73
CA SER A 649 7.90 4.55 21.95
C SER A 649 8.80 3.63 22.79
N PRO A 650 9.61 2.77 22.16
CA PRO A 650 10.42 1.81 22.90
C PRO A 650 11.46 2.52 23.77
N LEU A 651 11.59 2.03 25.00
CA LEU A 651 12.70 2.34 25.93
C LEU A 651 13.98 1.66 25.42
N ILE A 652 14.47 2.12 24.27
CA ILE A 652 15.72 1.67 23.68
C ILE A 652 16.84 2.39 24.43
N TYR A 653 17.60 1.63 25.21
CA TYR A 653 18.86 2.05 25.79
C TYR A 653 19.95 1.24 25.10
N TYR A 654 20.88 1.92 24.46
CA TYR A 654 22.03 1.30 23.80
C TYR A 654 23.23 1.39 24.75
N PRO A 655 23.48 0.40 25.63
CA PRO A 655 24.69 0.44 26.45
C PRO A 655 25.93 0.56 25.55
N PRO A 656 26.98 1.28 25.97
CA PRO A 656 28.17 1.44 25.13
C PRO A 656 28.81 0.09 24.83
N LYS A 657 29.31 -0.07 23.60
CA LYS A 657 29.96 -1.32 23.19
C LYS A 657 31.28 -1.49 23.93
N GLU A 658 31.62 -2.75 24.18
CA GLU A 658 32.85 -3.12 24.89
C GLU A 658 34.07 -2.68 24.07
N GLY A 659 34.87 -1.76 24.62
CA GLY A 659 36.02 -1.15 23.96
C GLY A 659 35.81 0.26 23.37
N GLU A 660 34.59 0.81 23.37
CA GLU A 660 34.37 2.21 22.97
C GLU A 660 34.85 3.20 24.06
N THR A 661 35.46 4.32 23.66
CA THR A 661 35.86 5.41 24.56
C THR A 661 34.69 6.35 24.84
N VAL A 662 34.14 6.24 26.04
CA VAL A 662 32.84 6.79 26.40
C VAL A 662 32.98 7.71 27.60
N ASP A 663 32.46 8.94 27.48
CA ASP A 663 32.48 9.96 28.53
C ASP A 663 31.04 10.29 29.00
N VAL A 664 30.93 10.81 30.23
CA VAL A 664 29.64 11.19 30.85
C VAL A 664 29.19 12.56 30.35
N VAL A 665 27.89 12.72 30.12
CA VAL A 665 27.30 14.00 29.69
C VAL A 665 27.35 15.05 30.82
N GLU A 666 27.80 16.27 30.50
CA GLU A 666 27.83 17.40 31.45
C GLU A 666 26.39 17.91 31.71
N LEU A 667 25.89 17.80 32.93
CA LEU A 667 24.55 18.28 33.31
C LEU A 667 24.62 19.74 33.80
N ILE A 668 23.79 20.62 33.24
CA ILE A 668 23.82 22.06 33.53
C ILE A 668 22.42 22.54 33.95
N ASP A 669 22.26 22.97 35.20
CA ASP A 669 20.96 23.34 35.80
C ASP A 669 20.80 24.87 35.96
N TYR A 670 21.21 25.63 34.93
CA TYR A 670 21.01 27.08 34.83
C TYR A 670 20.81 27.53 33.38
N ASP A 671 20.01 28.57 33.19
CA ASP A 671 19.72 29.16 31.87
C ASP A 671 20.95 29.86 31.27
N SER A 672 21.11 29.81 29.95
CA SER A 672 22.21 30.48 29.24
C SER A 672 21.96 31.97 29.06
N ASP A 673 23.04 32.76 29.13
CA ASP A 673 23.05 34.15 28.70
C ASP A 673 22.93 34.24 27.16
N GLY A 674 21.92 34.97 26.69
CA GLY A 674 21.68 35.20 25.27
C GLY A 674 22.52 36.36 24.71
N GLU A 675 22.82 37.36 25.54
CA GLU A 675 23.61 38.53 25.15
C GLU A 675 25.09 38.17 24.99
N GLU A 676 25.67 37.41 25.92
CA GLU A 676 27.04 36.88 25.77
C GLU A 676 27.17 36.04 24.49
N THR A 677 26.13 35.23 24.19
CA THR A 677 26.08 34.40 22.98
C THR A 677 26.09 35.24 21.71
N LEU A 678 25.24 36.29 21.63
CA LEU A 678 25.19 37.20 20.48
C LEU A 678 26.47 38.01 20.33
N ASP A 679 27.01 38.54 21.42
CA ASP A 679 28.22 39.36 21.39
C ASP A 679 29.41 38.58 20.82
N GLU A 680 29.60 37.32 21.22
CA GLU A 680 30.71 36.49 20.72
C GLU A 680 30.48 35.99 19.28
N LEU A 681 29.26 35.57 18.90
CA LEU A 681 28.95 35.21 17.51
C LEU A 681 29.08 36.41 16.56
N CYS A 682 28.56 37.57 16.97
CA CYS A 682 28.70 38.81 16.20
C CYS A 682 30.17 39.19 16.06
N LYS A 683 31.01 39.05 17.10
CA LYS A 683 32.47 39.27 16.99
C LYS A 683 33.10 38.34 15.94
N GLU A 684 32.86 37.03 16.00
CA GLU A 684 33.44 36.07 15.04
C GLU A 684 33.05 36.38 13.58
N ILE A 685 31.81 36.81 13.32
CA ILE A 685 31.36 37.26 11.97
C ILE A 685 32.02 38.59 11.58
N PHE A 686 32.16 39.52 12.53
CA PHE A 686 32.60 40.89 12.30
C PHE A 686 34.13 41.07 12.26
N VAL A 687 34.91 40.02 12.53
CA VAL A 687 36.40 40.07 12.47
C VAL A 687 36.95 40.45 11.09
N ASP A 688 36.21 40.24 10.00
CA ASP A 688 36.64 40.64 8.64
C ASP A 688 36.57 42.17 8.39
N LYS A 689 36.21 42.97 9.41
CA LYS A 689 36.11 44.44 9.36
C LYS A 689 37.32 45.13 8.72
N GLU A 690 38.54 44.67 8.98
CA GLU A 690 39.76 45.30 8.45
C GLU A 690 39.86 45.15 6.91
N ARG A 691 39.42 44.01 6.35
CA ARG A 691 39.41 43.76 4.90
C ARG A 691 38.16 44.27 4.17
N LEU A 692 37.07 44.49 4.90
CA LEU A 692 35.82 45.05 4.39
C LEU A 692 35.90 46.56 4.15
N LEU A 693 36.86 47.25 4.77
CA LEU A 693 36.99 48.72 4.73
C LEU A 693 38.17 49.21 3.86
N GLU A 694 38.93 48.30 3.24
CA GLU A 694 39.96 48.62 2.26
C GLU A 694 39.36 48.74 0.85
N THR A 695 39.48 49.94 0.24
CA THR A 695 39.02 50.21 -1.13
C THR A 695 39.96 49.60 -2.20
N PRO A 696 39.45 49.29 -3.42
CA PRO A 696 40.14 48.40 -4.34
C PRO A 696 41.34 49.05 -5.05
N MET A 697 42.48 48.34 -5.09
CA MET A 697 43.63 48.71 -5.92
C MET A 697 43.66 48.00 -7.28
N ASN A 698 43.90 48.84 -8.30
CA ASN A 698 43.93 48.62 -9.74
C ASN A 698 44.48 47.30 -10.34
N VAL A 699 43.99 47.08 -11.56
CA VAL A 699 44.49 46.19 -12.63
C VAL A 699 46.02 46.28 -12.86
N HIS A 700 46.61 45.13 -13.21
CA HIS A 700 48.03 44.78 -13.50
C HIS A 700 48.77 44.17 -12.28
N ASP A 701 49.43 43.01 -12.40
CA ASP A 701 50.22 42.54 -13.54
C ASP A 701 50.32 41.01 -13.67
N LYS A 702 50.83 40.53 -14.82
CA LYS A 702 51.03 39.11 -15.14
C LYS A 702 52.27 38.53 -14.45
N GLY A 703 52.02 37.59 -13.55
CA GLY A 703 52.80 36.36 -13.32
C GLY A 703 54.33 36.41 -13.21
N LYS A 704 54.86 35.91 -12.07
CA LYS A 704 56.19 35.28 -12.03
C LYS A 704 56.29 34.17 -10.97
N LYS A 705 56.42 32.95 -11.51
CA LYS A 705 57.18 31.77 -11.02
C LYS A 705 57.42 31.59 -9.51
N LYS A 706 56.97 30.43 -9.03
CA LYS A 706 57.58 29.65 -7.93
C LYS A 706 59.12 29.76 -7.92
N ARG A 707 59.68 29.83 -6.71
CA ARG A 707 60.98 29.24 -6.37
C ARG A 707 60.79 28.35 -5.15
N GLU A 708 61.40 27.17 -5.21
CA GLU A 708 61.47 26.21 -4.11
C GLU A 708 62.58 26.64 -3.13
N GLY A 709 62.43 26.26 -1.86
CA GLY A 709 63.41 26.46 -0.79
C GLY A 709 63.14 25.43 0.32
N LYS A 710 64.18 24.71 0.75
CA LYS A 710 64.13 23.47 1.53
C LYS A 710 64.44 23.67 3.02
N GLU A 711 63.93 22.72 3.82
CA GLU A 711 64.56 22.04 4.98
C GLU A 711 64.89 22.79 6.29
N GLY A 712 64.71 22.03 7.39
CA GLY A 712 65.22 22.29 8.75
C GLY A 712 64.22 22.90 9.74
N ASP A 713 64.15 22.51 11.01
CA ASP A 713 64.71 21.32 11.68
C ASP A 713 63.96 21.06 13.03
N SER A 714 64.32 19.96 13.70
CA SER A 714 63.80 19.32 14.93
C SER A 714 63.26 20.13 16.14
N ASP A 715 62.32 19.46 16.83
CA ASP A 715 61.87 19.47 18.26
C ASP A 715 62.98 19.55 19.35
N PRO A 716 62.72 19.50 20.70
CA PRO A 716 61.50 19.74 21.51
C PRO A 716 61.73 20.55 22.83
N HIS A 717 60.67 20.80 23.64
CA HIS A 717 60.56 20.64 25.14
C HIS A 717 59.44 21.54 25.74
N VAL A 718 58.37 21.01 26.37
CA VAL A 718 58.21 20.59 27.80
C VAL A 718 58.30 21.74 28.83
N GLY A 719 57.23 21.98 29.63
CA GLY A 719 57.33 22.85 30.82
C GLY A 719 56.03 23.39 31.44
N VAL A 720 55.38 22.59 32.28
CA VAL A 720 54.16 22.86 33.09
C VAL A 720 54.25 24.11 34.01
N SER A 721 53.13 24.84 34.23
CA SER A 721 52.56 25.25 35.56
C SER A 721 51.94 26.66 35.65
N THR A 722 50.63 26.72 35.98
CA THR A 722 49.94 27.83 36.70
C THR A 722 50.25 27.71 38.23
N PRO A 723 49.97 28.68 39.15
CA PRO A 723 48.61 29.23 39.46
C PRO A 723 48.54 30.71 40.03
N VAL A 724 47.48 31.52 39.79
CA VAL A 724 46.23 31.77 40.59
C VAL A 724 46.27 32.90 41.66
N LEU A 725 45.12 33.63 41.78
CA LEU A 725 44.72 34.74 42.71
C LEU A 725 45.29 36.15 42.36
N SER A 726 44.66 37.29 42.68
CA SER A 726 43.33 37.62 43.30
C SER A 726 42.85 39.06 42.97
N GLY A 727 41.54 39.35 43.09
CA GLY A 727 40.98 40.73 43.24
C GLY A 727 40.78 41.12 44.73
N PRO A 728 39.86 42.03 45.11
CA PRO A 728 39.02 42.96 44.33
C PRO A 728 38.94 44.42 44.89
N SER A 729 38.30 45.37 44.18
CA SER A 729 37.14 46.19 44.67
C SER A 729 36.94 47.55 43.97
N HIS A 730 35.79 47.69 43.30
CA HIS A 730 34.83 48.81 43.28
C HIS A 730 35.20 50.29 42.98
N LEU A 731 34.16 50.96 42.44
CA LEU A 731 33.97 52.42 42.23
C LEU A 731 34.87 52.99 41.11
N ALA A 732 34.44 53.00 39.84
CA ALA A 732 33.16 53.42 39.25
C ALA A 732 32.94 54.94 39.28
N GLU A 733 32.58 55.46 38.11
CA GLU A 733 32.26 56.84 37.75
C GLU A 733 33.45 57.82 37.66
N GLU A 734 33.40 58.66 36.62
CA GLU A 734 34.34 59.75 36.29
C GLU A 734 35.81 59.41 35.98
N LEU A 735 36.02 58.79 34.81
CA LEU A 735 36.79 59.47 33.75
C LEU A 735 36.44 58.94 32.34
N MET A 736 35.22 59.23 31.91
CA MET A 736 34.92 59.29 30.48
C MET A 736 35.71 60.45 29.85
N GLN A 737 36.86 60.17 29.24
CA GLN A 737 37.37 60.84 28.03
C GLN A 737 38.78 60.36 27.65
N SER A 738 38.96 59.96 26.39
CA SER A 738 40.20 59.43 25.79
C SER A 738 40.67 58.11 26.42
N ILE A 739 41.18 57.11 25.67
CA ILE A 739 42.00 57.19 24.47
C ILE A 739 41.42 56.29 23.35
N GLN A 740 41.27 56.84 22.15
CA GLN A 740 41.02 56.03 20.95
C GLN A 740 42.26 55.19 20.58
N PRO A 741 42.11 53.93 20.17
CA PRO A 741 43.06 53.27 19.29
C PRO A 741 43.02 53.97 17.92
N SER A 742 43.99 54.83 17.68
CA SER A 742 44.06 55.72 16.52
C SER A 742 44.59 55.02 15.27
N SER A 743 43.80 54.16 14.62
CA SER A 743 44.07 53.71 13.23
C SER A 743 42.91 52.95 12.55
N LEU A 744 41.75 53.58 12.41
CA LEU A 744 40.81 53.32 11.29
C LEU A 744 39.66 54.35 11.35
N LYS A 745 39.81 55.45 10.61
CA LYS A 745 38.66 56.28 10.24
C LYS A 745 37.85 55.49 9.22
N THR A 746 36.77 54.86 9.65
CA THR A 746 35.68 54.53 8.72
C THR A 746 35.19 55.85 8.12
N SER A 747 35.37 56.02 6.82
CA SER A 747 34.92 57.22 6.07
C SER A 747 33.41 57.44 6.11
N ASP A 748 32.67 56.42 6.55
CA ASP A 748 31.22 56.35 6.64
C ASP A 748 30.82 55.66 7.98
N PRO A 749 30.34 56.41 9.00
CA PRO A 749 29.83 55.86 10.25
C PRO A 749 28.54 55.02 10.08
N GLN A 750 27.71 55.35 9.08
CA GLN A 750 26.47 54.64 8.80
C GLN A 750 26.76 53.25 8.22
N LEU A 751 27.79 53.12 7.38
CA LEU A 751 28.29 51.82 6.89
C LEU A 751 28.82 50.96 8.04
N TYR A 752 29.56 51.54 9.00
CA TYR A 752 30.02 50.80 10.17
C TYR A 752 28.87 50.22 11.00
N LEU A 753 27.84 51.03 11.27
CA LEU A 753 26.63 50.59 11.97
C LEU A 753 25.83 49.56 11.17
N THR A 754 25.79 49.70 9.83
CA THR A 754 25.15 48.73 8.91
C THR A 754 25.82 47.35 9.00
N ILE A 755 27.15 47.28 8.85
CA ILE A 755 27.91 46.02 8.94
C ILE A 755 27.68 45.39 10.32
N LYS A 756 27.73 46.18 11.39
CA LYS A 756 27.55 45.69 12.77
C LYS A 756 26.16 45.09 12.99
N ASP A 757 25.11 45.75 12.53
CA ASP A 757 23.73 45.27 12.67
C ASP A 757 23.46 44.04 11.80
N PHE A 758 23.94 44.03 10.56
CA PHE A 758 23.85 42.88 9.68
C PHE A 758 24.59 41.66 10.26
N SER A 759 25.76 41.85 10.86
CA SER A 759 26.50 40.80 11.57
C SER A 759 25.77 40.27 12.81
N GLU A 760 25.08 41.13 13.58
CA GLU A 760 24.28 40.69 14.72
C GLU A 760 23.03 39.93 14.28
N ARG A 761 22.35 40.39 13.22
CA ARG A 761 21.20 39.68 12.65
C ARG A 761 21.59 38.34 12.03
N LEU A 762 22.78 38.23 11.42
CA LEU A 762 23.37 36.93 11.04
C LEU A 762 23.69 36.04 12.26
N ALA A 763 24.17 36.62 13.37
CA ALA A 763 24.38 35.88 14.62
C ALA A 763 23.05 35.36 15.22
N VAL A 764 21.97 36.12 15.10
CA VAL A 764 20.61 35.66 15.43
C VAL A 764 20.20 34.50 14.52
N SER A 765 20.37 34.61 13.20
CA SER A 765 20.09 33.51 12.26
C SER A 765 20.84 32.23 12.66
N LEU A 766 22.17 32.32 12.87
CA LEU A 766 22.98 31.17 13.31
C LEU A 766 22.49 30.57 14.63
N TYR A 767 22.02 31.39 15.57
CA TYR A 767 21.44 30.89 16.82
C TYR A 767 20.08 30.21 16.59
N LYS A 768 19.28 30.65 15.62
CA LYS A 768 17.94 30.11 15.36
C LYS A 768 17.98 28.73 14.72
N SER A 769 18.72 28.57 13.62
CA SER A 769 19.00 27.29 12.95
C SER A 769 20.04 27.46 11.84
N PHE A 770 20.58 26.35 11.34
CA PHE A 770 21.35 26.28 10.09
C PHE A 770 21.24 24.88 9.49
N GLU A 771 21.43 24.75 8.18
CA GLU A 771 21.52 23.43 7.52
C GLU A 771 22.94 23.10 7.08
N VAL A 772 23.26 21.81 7.10
CA VAL A 772 24.50 21.24 6.57
C VAL A 772 24.14 20.24 5.47
N ILE A 773 24.82 20.32 4.33
CA ILE A 773 24.58 19.51 3.14
C ILE A 773 25.77 18.56 2.97
N SER A 774 25.54 17.25 2.83
CA SER A 774 26.62 16.29 2.51
C SER A 774 27.14 16.55 1.09
N PRO A 775 28.46 16.78 0.90
CA PRO A 775 29.05 16.97 -0.42
C PRO A 775 28.89 15.77 -1.37
N GLU A 776 28.88 14.54 -0.85
CA GLU A 776 28.79 13.33 -1.68
C GLU A 776 27.34 12.90 -1.97
N SER A 777 26.45 12.98 -0.97
CA SER A 777 25.09 12.42 -1.07
C SER A 777 24.01 13.47 -1.35
N GLY A 778 24.26 14.75 -1.04
CA GLY A 778 23.25 15.80 -1.06
C GLY A 778 22.21 15.71 0.07
N GLU A 779 22.36 14.79 1.04
CA GLU A 779 21.51 14.77 2.24
C GLU A 779 21.66 16.09 3.02
N ARG A 780 20.52 16.68 3.41
CA ARG A 780 20.46 17.89 4.25
C ARG A 780 20.19 17.51 5.71
N GLN A 781 20.90 18.15 6.64
CA GLN A 781 20.66 18.05 8.07
C GLN A 781 20.53 19.45 8.67
N GLU A 782 19.35 19.77 9.18
CA GLU A 782 19.10 20.96 10.00
C GLU A 782 19.66 20.77 11.42
N PHE A 783 20.16 21.85 12.01
CA PHE A 783 20.52 21.97 13.41
C PHE A 783 19.77 23.14 14.03
N ASP A 784 19.31 22.97 15.27
CA ASP A 784 18.56 24.01 15.98
C ASP A 784 19.43 25.25 16.32
N GLY A 785 20.71 25.26 15.97
CA GLY A 785 21.51 26.48 15.88
C GLY A 785 22.86 26.42 16.61
N LEU A 786 23.48 27.58 16.73
CA LEU A 786 24.85 27.75 17.22
C LEU A 786 24.90 28.75 18.39
N ALA A 787 25.75 28.48 19.37
CA ALA A 787 26.05 29.44 20.43
C ALA A 787 27.51 29.38 20.86
N PHE A 788 27.98 30.45 21.50
CA PHE A 788 29.29 30.44 22.16
C PHE A 788 29.16 29.90 23.59
N ARG A 789 30.02 28.94 23.95
CA ARG A 789 30.14 28.36 25.30
C ARG A 789 31.61 28.19 25.64
N LYS A 790 32.04 28.61 26.82
CA LYS A 790 33.44 28.47 27.29
C LYS A 790 34.46 28.98 26.23
N LYS A 791 34.11 30.08 25.53
CA LYS A 791 34.84 30.67 24.39
C LYS A 791 35.02 29.78 23.15
N ARG A 792 34.03 28.92 22.84
CA ARG A 792 34.01 28.07 21.64
C ARG A 792 32.60 28.02 21.01
N PRO A 793 32.49 27.92 19.67
CA PRO A 793 31.21 27.65 19.03
C PRO A 793 30.75 26.22 19.36
N THR A 794 29.51 26.10 19.81
CA THR A 794 28.85 24.88 20.28
C THR A 794 27.50 24.76 19.60
N ILE A 795 27.20 23.58 19.05
CA ILE A 795 25.94 23.32 18.36
C ILE A 795 24.86 23.06 19.41
N ILE A 796 23.72 23.74 19.29
CA ILE A 796 22.58 23.62 20.18
C ILE A 796 21.51 22.72 19.55
N GLU A 797 20.90 21.88 20.38
CA GLU A 797 19.67 21.18 20.07
C GLU A 797 18.62 21.50 21.15
N ARG A 798 17.50 22.14 20.79
CA ARG A 798 16.41 22.52 21.71
C ARG A 798 15.30 21.48 21.67
N LYS A 799 14.84 20.97 22.82
CA LYS A 799 13.67 20.08 22.84
C LYS A 799 12.70 20.44 23.97
N THR A 800 11.41 20.50 23.61
CA THR A 800 10.26 20.78 24.49
C THR A 800 9.98 19.61 25.42
N ASN A 801 10.81 19.47 26.45
CA ASN A 801 10.56 18.50 27.52
C ASN A 801 9.43 18.99 28.44
N ASP A 802 8.21 18.49 28.25
CA ASP A 802 7.05 18.87 29.06
C ASP A 802 7.02 18.22 30.46
N GLY A 803 7.96 17.31 30.75
CA GLY A 803 8.16 16.72 32.07
C GLY A 803 7.08 15.74 32.54
N THR A 804 6.27 15.15 31.64
CA THR A 804 5.15 14.26 32.02
C THR A 804 5.52 12.77 32.15
N GLY A 805 6.59 12.44 32.90
CA GLY A 805 6.93 11.04 33.21
C GLY A 805 8.08 10.85 34.20
N PRO A 806 8.24 9.65 34.80
CA PRO A 806 9.38 9.29 35.64
C PRO A 806 10.73 9.58 34.98
N GLY A 807 11.72 9.96 35.80
CA GLY A 807 13.01 10.47 35.32
C GLY A 807 13.79 9.53 34.38
N LEU A 808 13.60 8.21 34.48
CA LEU A 808 14.22 7.24 33.57
C LEU A 808 13.70 7.34 32.11
N PHE A 809 12.45 7.73 31.88
CA PHE A 809 11.97 8.04 30.52
C PHE A 809 12.67 9.27 29.96
N GLN A 810 12.90 10.27 30.81
CA GLN A 810 13.59 11.50 30.43
C GLN A 810 15.06 11.24 30.11
N ARG A 811 15.73 10.39 30.90
CA ARG A 811 17.07 9.88 30.59
C ARG A 811 17.10 9.16 29.23
N ASN A 812 16.14 8.29 28.96
CA ASN A 812 16.09 7.55 27.71
C ASN A 812 15.91 8.49 26.50
N PHE A 813 14.95 9.43 26.56
CA PHE A 813 14.75 10.45 25.54
C PHE A 813 16.03 11.25 25.24
N CYS A 814 16.72 11.73 26.28
CA CYS A 814 18.00 12.43 26.12
C CYS A 814 19.07 11.53 25.47
N GLN A 815 19.21 10.27 25.89
CA GLN A 815 20.19 9.35 25.30
C GLN A 815 19.90 9.06 23.82
N GLN A 816 18.63 8.90 23.42
CA GLN A 816 18.24 8.70 22.03
C GLN A 816 18.60 9.91 21.14
N LYS A 817 18.45 11.14 21.65
CA LYS A 817 18.86 12.35 20.93
C LYS A 817 20.37 12.45 20.75
N ILE A 818 21.16 12.03 21.74
CA ILE A 818 22.62 11.95 21.64
C ILE A 818 23.03 10.90 20.59
N VAL A 819 22.45 9.70 20.64
CA VAL A 819 22.73 8.62 19.67
C VAL A 819 22.39 9.05 18.24
N SER A 820 21.24 9.71 18.02
CA SER A 820 20.87 10.24 16.71
C SER A 820 21.91 11.22 16.12
N LYS A 821 22.65 11.95 16.96
CA LYS A 821 23.75 12.81 16.50
C LYS A 821 25.08 12.04 16.34
N HIS A 822 25.33 10.96 17.09
CA HIS A 822 26.44 10.04 16.77
C HIS A 822 26.25 9.40 15.39
N ASP A 823 25.05 8.95 15.05
CA ASP A 823 24.75 8.31 13.76
C ASP A 823 25.01 9.26 12.59
N PHE A 824 24.67 10.55 12.75
CA PHE A 824 25.03 11.60 11.80
C PHE A 824 26.55 11.75 11.63
N VAL A 825 27.34 11.68 12.72
CA VAL A 825 28.81 11.73 12.64
C VAL A 825 29.38 10.46 11.99
N LEU A 826 28.81 9.29 12.28
CA LEU A 826 29.21 7.99 11.71
C LEU A 826 28.97 7.91 10.20
N LYS A 827 28.03 8.68 9.65
CA LYS A 827 27.88 8.88 8.20
C LYS A 827 29.07 9.60 7.55
N ASN A 828 30.05 10.07 8.33
CA ASN A 828 31.32 10.65 7.86
C ASN A 828 31.21 12.03 7.17
N VAL A 829 30.03 12.68 7.19
CA VAL A 829 29.76 14.01 6.60
C VAL A 829 30.76 15.08 7.05
N ILE A 830 31.20 15.06 8.31
CA ILE A 830 32.19 16.02 8.82
C ILE A 830 33.58 15.81 8.19
N ALA A 831 33.92 14.58 7.80
CA ALA A 831 35.14 14.29 7.05
C ALA A 831 34.99 14.69 5.57
N GLU A 832 33.83 14.46 4.95
CA GLU A 832 33.51 14.94 3.58
C GLU A 832 33.67 16.46 3.48
N LEU A 833 33.14 17.23 4.45
CA LEU A 833 33.28 18.68 4.49
C LEU A 833 34.76 19.12 4.63
N LYS A 834 35.56 18.39 5.41
CA LYS A 834 36.99 18.68 5.60
C LYS A 834 37.84 18.43 4.35
N THR A 835 37.35 17.70 3.34
CA THR A 835 38.06 17.50 2.06
C THR A 835 37.70 18.52 0.99
N GLN A 836 36.67 19.37 1.21
CA GLN A 836 36.27 20.39 0.25
C GLN A 836 37.17 21.63 0.30
N SER A 837 37.40 22.24 -0.86
CA SER A 837 38.11 23.52 -1.00
C SER A 837 37.31 24.71 -0.44
N HIS A 838 35.98 24.63 -0.55
CA HIS A 838 35.01 25.66 -0.16
C HIS A 838 33.88 25.03 0.69
N PRO A 839 34.17 24.59 1.92
CA PRO A 839 33.17 23.93 2.78
C PRO A 839 31.97 24.82 3.11
N GLU A 840 32.11 26.15 3.02
CA GLU A 840 31.05 27.15 3.19
C GLU A 840 29.89 27.02 2.17
N GLU A 841 30.13 26.47 0.98
CA GLU A 841 29.08 26.23 -0.03
C GLU A 841 28.05 25.19 0.44
N TYR A 842 28.45 24.32 1.38
CA TYR A 842 27.64 23.21 1.91
C TYR A 842 26.94 23.55 3.24
N VAL A 843 26.91 24.83 3.63
CA VAL A 843 26.18 25.33 4.80
C VAL A 843 25.11 26.30 4.32
N ASP A 844 23.86 26.09 4.71
CA ASP A 844 22.72 26.99 4.42
C ASP A 844 22.34 27.75 5.70
N ILE A 845 22.11 29.07 5.59
CA ILE A 845 21.75 29.94 6.73
C ILE A 845 20.72 30.98 6.29
N ASP A 846 19.83 31.38 7.19
CA ASP A 846 18.88 32.46 6.92
C ASP A 846 19.61 33.82 6.81
N VAL A 847 19.51 34.47 5.65
CA VAL A 847 20.23 35.72 5.35
C VAL A 847 19.31 36.91 5.63
N PRO A 848 19.64 37.81 6.58
CA PRO A 848 18.75 38.90 6.98
C PRO A 848 18.38 39.86 5.84
N ASP A 849 17.11 40.28 5.80
CA ASP A 849 16.63 41.33 4.88
C ASP A 849 17.36 42.68 5.08
N TYR A 850 17.44 43.47 4.01
CA TYR A 850 18.01 44.82 4.03
C TYR A 850 17.08 45.81 4.74
N LEU A 851 17.60 46.56 5.73
CA LEU A 851 16.81 47.58 6.45
C LEU A 851 16.87 48.94 5.77
N SER A 852 15.80 49.74 5.91
CA SER A 852 15.67 51.06 5.26
C SER A 852 16.74 52.08 5.65
N TRP A 853 17.37 51.92 6.81
CA TRP A 853 18.42 52.82 7.31
C TRP A 853 19.84 52.42 6.90
N TYR A 854 20.06 51.22 6.36
CA TYR A 854 21.39 50.74 5.97
C TYR A 854 22.08 51.66 4.95
N SER A 855 23.41 51.76 5.02
CA SER A 855 24.20 52.59 4.10
C SER A 855 24.16 52.05 2.67
N LYS A 856 23.98 52.96 1.69
CA LYS A 856 24.07 52.66 0.26
C LYS A 856 25.45 52.14 -0.17
N ASN A 857 26.47 52.31 0.68
CA ASN A 857 27.82 51.79 0.47
C ASN A 857 27.96 50.32 0.91
N PHE A 858 26.95 49.72 1.55
CA PHE A 858 26.93 48.29 1.88
C PHE A 858 26.61 47.48 0.62
N THR A 859 27.65 46.96 -0.04
CA THR A 859 27.53 46.25 -1.32
C THR A 859 27.21 44.77 -1.12
N THR A 860 26.71 44.13 -2.19
CA THR A 860 26.47 42.68 -2.23
C THR A 860 27.75 41.88 -1.92
N GLU A 861 28.93 42.33 -2.35
CA GLU A 861 30.20 41.68 -2.02
C GLU A 861 30.50 41.72 -0.50
N MET A 862 30.18 42.83 0.17
CA MET A 862 30.33 42.93 1.63
C MET A 862 29.34 42.02 2.35
N GLN A 863 28.10 41.93 1.85
CA GLN A 863 27.09 40.99 2.35
C GLN A 863 27.55 39.52 2.19
N GLU A 864 28.03 39.14 1.00
CA GLU A 864 28.53 37.79 0.71
C GLU A 864 29.71 37.40 1.62
N ARG A 865 30.65 38.33 1.86
CA ARG A 865 31.76 38.09 2.81
C ARG A 865 31.27 37.85 4.24
N LEU A 866 30.31 38.63 4.74
CA LEU A 866 29.74 38.44 6.08
C LEU A 866 28.95 37.12 6.19
N VAL A 867 28.20 36.76 5.15
CA VAL A 867 27.50 35.46 5.05
C VAL A 867 28.51 34.30 5.05
N ASN A 868 29.61 34.41 4.30
CA ASN A 868 30.67 33.41 4.28
C ASN A 868 31.45 33.34 5.61
N ALA A 869 31.60 34.44 6.36
CA ALA A 869 32.15 34.45 7.72
C ALA A 869 31.21 33.73 8.71
N ALA A 870 29.89 33.93 8.59
CA ALA A 870 28.89 33.20 9.37
C ALA A 870 28.91 31.69 9.07
N LYS A 871 28.90 31.31 7.79
CA LYS A 871 29.06 29.90 7.34
C LYS A 871 30.38 29.30 7.82
N SER A 872 31.49 30.04 7.75
CA SER A 872 32.80 29.62 8.28
C SER A 872 32.77 29.36 9.79
N THR A 873 31.93 30.08 10.54
CA THR A 873 31.76 29.90 11.99
C THR A 873 31.02 28.59 12.30
N VAL A 874 30.06 28.19 11.45
CA VAL A 874 29.44 26.84 11.48
C VAL A 874 30.48 25.75 11.18
N ILE A 875 31.33 25.94 10.16
CA ILE A 875 32.41 24.98 9.84
C ILE A 875 33.38 24.82 11.02
N LYS A 876 33.80 25.91 11.69
CA LYS A 876 34.62 25.84 12.94
C LYS A 876 33.94 25.00 14.03
N ALA A 877 32.62 25.09 14.17
CA ALA A 877 31.84 24.34 15.15
C ALA A 877 31.80 22.84 14.82
N LEU A 878 31.54 22.48 13.56
CA LEU A 878 31.54 21.09 13.07
C LEU A 878 32.93 20.44 13.18
N GLN A 879 34.00 21.21 12.96
CA GLN A 879 35.37 20.72 13.10
C GLN A 879 35.74 20.39 14.56
N ASN A 880 35.23 21.14 15.54
CA ASN A 880 35.43 20.97 16.98
C ASN A 880 34.14 20.51 17.68
N LEU A 881 33.50 19.49 17.10
CA LEU A 881 32.13 19.09 17.38
C LEU A 881 31.83 18.97 18.88
N THR A 882 30.96 19.86 19.35
CA THR A 882 30.46 19.98 20.73
C THR A 882 28.95 20.20 20.66
N PHE A 883 28.18 19.43 21.45
CA PHE A 883 26.72 19.57 21.50
C PHE A 883 26.21 20.04 22.88
N GLU A 884 25.26 20.98 22.88
CA GLU A 884 24.47 21.39 24.05
C GLU A 884 22.98 21.10 23.77
N PHE A 885 22.44 20.09 24.45
CA PHE A 885 21.00 19.81 24.41
C PHE A 885 20.27 20.71 25.42
N ASN A 886 19.50 21.68 24.93
CA ASN A 886 18.68 22.57 25.73
C ASN A 886 17.28 21.98 25.91
N VAL A 887 16.96 21.55 27.14
CA VAL A 887 15.67 20.96 27.49
C VAL A 887 14.94 21.82 28.52
N ASN A 888 13.62 21.89 28.44
CA ASN A 888 12.83 22.52 29.49
C ASN A 888 12.95 21.72 30.80
N ARG A 889 13.06 22.42 31.94
CA ARG A 889 13.19 21.78 33.25
C ARG A 889 11.85 21.12 33.65
N PRO A 890 11.82 19.80 33.93
CA PRO A 890 10.59 19.11 34.30
C PRO A 890 10.12 19.50 35.72
N LYS A 891 8.81 19.40 35.98
CA LYS A 891 8.23 19.75 37.30
C LYS A 891 8.76 18.89 38.45
N ALA A 892 9.05 17.62 38.16
CA ALA A 892 9.80 16.74 39.04
C ALA A 892 11.20 16.56 38.43
N TYR A 893 12.16 17.35 38.90
CA TYR A 893 13.55 17.29 38.48
C TYR A 893 14.42 16.71 39.60
N SER A 894 15.20 15.68 39.29
CA SER A 894 16.36 15.30 40.07
C SER A 894 17.55 15.03 39.15
N ALA A 895 18.72 15.58 39.49
CA ALA A 895 19.96 15.31 38.78
C ALA A 895 20.37 13.82 38.85
N THR A 896 19.85 13.05 39.82
CA THR A 896 20.05 11.60 39.91
C THR A 896 19.45 10.86 38.72
N ASP A 897 18.34 11.35 38.19
CA ASP A 897 17.54 10.65 37.19
C ASP A 897 18.25 10.59 35.83
N TYR A 898 19.14 11.55 35.58
CA TYR A 898 19.96 11.67 34.38
C TYR A 898 21.36 11.06 34.53
N ARG A 899 21.69 10.44 35.68
CA ARG A 899 22.92 9.66 35.83
C ARG A 899 22.90 8.47 34.87
N GLY A 900 23.99 8.26 34.15
CA GLY A 900 24.08 7.24 33.10
C GLY A 900 23.75 7.73 31.69
N LEU A 901 23.68 9.05 31.47
CA LEU A 901 23.84 9.63 30.13
C LEU A 901 25.32 9.66 29.73
N PHE A 902 25.61 9.25 28.49
CA PHE A 902 26.97 9.19 27.96
C PHE A 902 27.04 9.49 26.47
N PHE A 903 28.24 9.77 25.98
CA PHE A 903 28.54 9.96 24.56
C PHE A 903 29.86 9.29 24.16
N ASN A 904 30.02 8.99 22.87
CA ASN A 904 31.26 8.41 22.34
C ASN A 904 32.25 9.55 22.03
N ARG A 905 33.34 9.61 22.80
CA ARG A 905 34.35 10.67 22.73
C ARG A 905 35.13 10.65 21.40
N GLY A 906 35.21 9.49 20.74
CA GLY A 906 35.81 9.36 19.42
C GLY A 906 34.99 10.03 18.32
N LEU A 907 33.68 10.19 18.51
CA LEU A 907 32.77 10.83 17.56
C LEU A 907 32.52 12.31 17.89
N ILE A 908 32.32 12.65 19.16
CA ILE A 908 32.08 14.03 19.62
C ILE A 908 33.24 14.46 20.53
N PRO A 909 34.40 14.85 19.97
CA PRO A 909 35.61 15.12 20.74
C PRO A 909 35.53 16.38 21.62
N GLY A 910 34.64 17.33 21.30
CA GLY A 910 34.41 18.54 22.08
C GLY A 910 33.50 18.34 23.29
N GLY A 911 32.76 17.22 23.33
CA GLY A 911 31.88 16.84 24.44
C GLY A 911 30.39 17.05 24.18
N VAL A 912 29.57 16.48 25.08
CA VAL A 912 28.11 16.65 25.10
C VAL A 912 27.65 17.16 26.46
N SER A 913 26.78 18.15 26.44
CA SER A 913 26.12 18.72 27.62
C SER A 913 24.60 18.70 27.49
N LEU A 914 23.91 18.65 28.63
CA LEU A 914 22.45 18.72 28.74
C LEU A 914 22.08 19.84 29.72
N ARG A 915 21.48 20.91 29.19
CA ARG A 915 21.08 22.11 29.95
C ARG A 915 19.58 22.11 30.23
N PHE A 916 19.22 22.29 31.49
CA PHE A 916 17.85 22.43 31.95
C PHE A 916 17.47 23.92 32.03
N SER A 917 16.57 24.36 31.17
CA SER A 917 16.06 25.73 31.12
C SER A 917 14.83 25.90 32.02
N SER A 918 14.89 26.86 32.94
CA SER A 918 13.73 27.32 33.71
C SER A 918 12.87 28.33 32.94
N LEU A 919 13.48 29.02 31.96
CA LEU A 919 12.84 30.02 31.10
C LEU A 919 12.15 29.43 29.86
N GLY A 920 12.11 28.11 29.71
CA GLY A 920 11.44 27.45 28.58
C GLY A 920 12.24 27.45 27.27
N LYS A 921 13.55 27.71 27.31
CA LYS A 921 14.45 27.80 26.13
C LYS A 921 14.72 26.47 25.41
N GLY A 922 14.13 25.36 25.87
CA GLY A 922 14.01 24.12 25.08
C GLY A 922 12.85 24.16 24.09
N ASN A 923 11.95 25.14 24.17
CA ASN A 923 11.06 25.50 23.06
C ASN A 923 11.79 26.46 22.11
N GLU A 924 11.88 26.09 20.84
CA GLU A 924 12.48 26.89 19.77
C GLU A 924 11.78 28.25 19.64
N GLU A 925 10.45 28.29 19.62
CA GLU A 925 9.69 29.55 19.49
C GLU A 925 10.01 30.53 20.62
N ILE A 926 10.06 30.06 21.87
CA ILE A 926 10.40 30.88 23.05
C ILE A 926 11.86 31.35 22.99
N ALA A 927 12.77 30.46 22.57
CA ALA A 927 14.19 30.79 22.44
C ALA A 927 14.44 31.79 21.29
N HIS A 928 13.74 31.67 20.16
CA HIS A 928 13.83 32.57 19.02
C HIS A 928 13.27 33.95 19.37
N GLN A 929 12.04 34.03 19.93
CA GLN A 929 11.42 35.29 20.38
C GLN A 929 12.30 36.06 21.37
N HIS A 930 12.99 35.37 22.27
CA HIS A 930 13.91 36.00 23.22
C HIS A 930 15.11 36.67 22.54
N MET A 931 15.64 36.05 21.48
CA MET A 931 16.80 36.54 20.73
C MET A 931 16.41 37.65 19.75
N ASP A 932 15.26 37.51 19.10
CA ASP A 932 14.68 38.56 18.25
C ASP A 932 14.48 39.84 19.05
N LYS A 933 13.89 39.73 20.25
CA LYS A 933 13.73 40.88 21.15
C LYS A 933 15.07 41.57 21.48
N ILE A 934 16.12 40.81 21.81
CA ILE A 934 17.45 41.37 22.09
C ILE A 934 18.00 42.08 20.83
N SER A 935 17.83 41.48 19.66
CA SER A 935 18.26 42.08 18.40
C SER A 935 17.48 43.36 18.06
N GLU A 936 16.16 43.34 18.18
CA GLU A 936 15.29 44.49 17.89
C GLU A 936 15.63 45.69 18.78
N GLU A 937 15.80 45.48 20.10
CA GLU A 937 16.21 46.53 21.05
C GLU A 937 17.59 47.12 20.70
N ARG A 938 18.53 46.29 20.24
CA ARG A 938 19.87 46.70 19.81
C ARG A 938 19.88 47.39 18.44
N THR A 939 19.07 46.93 17.48
CA THR A 939 18.88 47.55 16.15
C THR A 939 18.23 48.92 16.28
N ALA A 940 17.15 49.05 17.07
CA ALA A 940 16.48 50.34 17.32
C ALA A 940 17.43 51.36 17.96
N LYS A 941 18.32 50.91 18.86
CA LYS A 941 19.37 51.78 19.41
C LYS A 941 20.32 52.29 18.31
N ARG A 942 20.80 51.44 17.39
CA ARG A 942 21.69 51.82 16.28
C ARG A 942 21.02 52.75 15.27
N GLU A 943 19.75 52.49 14.95
CA GLU A 943 18.94 53.38 14.10
C GLU A 943 18.81 54.77 14.74
N SER A 944 18.57 54.83 16.05
CA SER A 944 18.58 56.12 16.77
C SER A 944 19.94 56.81 16.73
N GLU A 945 21.05 56.07 16.90
CA GLU A 945 22.41 56.61 16.80
C GLU A 945 22.67 57.24 15.42
N ILE A 946 22.12 56.70 14.33
CA ILE A 946 22.21 57.29 12.98
C ILE A 946 21.37 58.56 12.85
N HIS A 947 20.20 58.64 13.48
CA HIS A 947 19.40 59.87 13.48
C HIS A 947 20.01 61.03 14.29
N PHE A 948 21.06 60.76 15.08
CA PHE A 948 21.83 61.77 15.83
C PHE A 948 23.24 62.06 15.25
N ILE A 949 23.62 61.44 14.13
CA ILE A 949 24.90 61.64 13.40
C ILE A 949 24.67 62.51 12.15
#